data_AF-A0AAV1W1R4-F1
#
_entry.id   AF-A0AAV1W1R4-F1
#
_cell.length_a   1.000
_cell.length_b   1.000
_cell.length_c   1.000
_cell.angle_alpha   90.00
_cell.angle_beta   90.00
_cell.angle_gamma   90.00
#
_symmetry.space_group_name_H-M   'P 1'
#
loop_
_entity.id
_entity.type
_entity.pdbx_description
1 polymer ?
#
loop_
_entity_poly.entity_id
_entity_poly.type
_entity_poly.pdbx_seq_one_letter_code
_entity_poly.pdbx_strand_id
1 'polypeptide(L)'
;MEANMVETLSSRMEMDESHNNKVCSEVGFDNCENFDYLTKVNDLEFVKDNLSDLSSLREIDDLAKIGFFDSISTREMSHRSSIFESEGSTLGHAQGWYMDSNFTLNADNLNKNSEKRLEESDIDFLRRKSNYVDLGHSSILVARTMSPEKLAELARTNPKKANRILANRNSAAKSKERRKIYENELENKVKNLQAQVDSVSEQLLLTKRGITIRSAWNNTLKMQIEAKRQELQQRRAPYEALRTEHGCDPNPPSQHQVSLQPQLSPHPLPPSLPFGHSIGRRSDFFNINCNDEGAIYMEASVNFTIEEFINPPKLELLNKLLPCEPNKTQPFQQVLPQLLIQVNVFKCGGIAISLCNLHTMLDASSCCAFLKTWSSICKGLPKDEISQPDFSSASSFFPPRNISGVRDGVLNPKPGLNKERMCTTTRFLFNTNAINELRAKSENDGTSSKNTRYQVLSTFISKHMGMACMEESSYDSPRPVVVVHVVDIRRRIGEPFSQDSIGNLLWPTVLNCDKINMNTHVRDLVRIMKEEIGKYTKEMFLKMQSDQRFLWSDECAELMHEGLVEKDPIVFVFTSWVNMGFNELDFGWGKPLWLALRGGPQETMANATVFTETNEGIEAWVTMEEKTMAILENDVDFLKFALLNPNSINI
;
A
#
# COMPACT_ATOMS: atom_id res chain seq x y z
N MET A 1 25.52 6.49 41.45
CA MET A 1 24.43 5.79 40.73
C MET A 1 24.84 5.38 39.33
N GLU A 2 25.56 6.21 38.57
CA GLU A 2 26.02 5.84 37.21
C GLU A 2 27.08 4.72 37.18
N ALA A 3 27.99 4.66 38.17
CA ALA A 3 28.98 3.57 38.25
C ALA A 3 28.36 2.18 38.46
N ASN A 4 27.32 2.07 39.29
CA ASN A 4 26.58 0.80 39.48
C ASN A 4 25.82 0.37 38.22
N MET A 5 25.40 1.33 37.39
CA MET A 5 24.69 1.03 36.14
C MET A 5 25.64 0.45 35.09
N VAL A 6 26.89 0.92 35.07
CA VAL A 6 27.96 0.40 34.20
C VAL A 6 28.42 -0.99 34.64
N GLU A 7 28.59 -1.26 35.94
CA GLU A 7 28.92 -2.61 36.44
C GLU A 7 27.80 -3.63 36.20
N THR A 8 26.54 -3.21 36.32
CA THR A 8 25.37 -4.08 36.07
C THR A 8 25.23 -4.40 34.57
N LEU A 9 25.56 -3.45 33.68
CA LEU A 9 25.60 -3.65 32.24
C LEU A 9 26.78 -4.51 31.81
N SER A 10 27.96 -4.31 32.40
CA SER A 10 29.16 -5.12 32.14
C SER A 10 28.95 -6.58 32.56
N SER A 11 28.34 -6.83 33.72
CA SER A 11 28.03 -8.18 34.19
C SER A 11 26.96 -8.88 33.33
N ARG A 12 26.05 -8.11 32.72
CA ARG A 12 25.05 -8.64 31.77
C ARG A 12 25.68 -9.00 30.43
N MET A 13 26.62 -8.18 29.96
CA MET A 13 27.38 -8.43 28.73
C MET A 13 28.30 -9.66 28.87
N GLU A 14 28.95 -9.86 30.03
CA GLU A 14 29.76 -11.06 30.28
C GLU A 14 28.93 -12.35 30.39
N MET A 15 27.69 -12.29 30.89
CA MET A 15 26.78 -13.44 30.88
C MET A 15 26.30 -13.80 29.46
N ASP A 16 26.04 -12.81 28.61
CA ASP A 16 25.63 -13.04 27.22
C ASP A 16 26.79 -13.54 26.35
N GLU A 17 28.02 -13.10 26.62
CA GLU A 17 29.24 -13.66 26.00
C GLU A 17 29.48 -15.12 26.41
N SER A 18 29.26 -15.44 27.69
CA SER A 18 29.32 -16.82 28.19
C SER A 18 28.24 -17.72 27.56
N HIS A 19 27.03 -17.20 27.36
CA HIS A 19 25.94 -17.93 26.72
C HIS A 19 26.21 -18.16 25.22
N ASN A 20 26.72 -17.15 24.51
CA ASN A 20 27.08 -17.27 23.10
C ASN A 20 28.29 -18.18 22.88
N ASN A 21 29.28 -18.20 23.77
CA ASN A 21 30.39 -19.15 23.70
C ASN A 21 29.92 -20.60 23.97
N LYS A 22 28.91 -20.79 24.81
CA LYS A 22 28.28 -22.10 25.05
C LYS A 22 27.50 -22.59 23.83
N VAL A 23 26.80 -21.69 23.12
CA VAL A 23 26.12 -22.00 21.85
C VAL A 23 27.13 -22.24 20.72
N CYS A 24 28.24 -21.50 20.64
CA CYS A 24 29.28 -21.72 19.63
C CYS A 24 30.03 -23.06 19.81
N SER A 25 30.24 -23.51 21.06
CA SER A 25 30.88 -24.81 21.34
C SER A 25 29.97 -26.03 21.10
N GLU A 26 28.65 -25.88 21.20
CA GLU A 26 27.69 -26.97 20.92
C GLU A 26 27.40 -27.15 19.42
N VAL A 27 27.77 -26.17 18.57
CA VAL A 27 27.44 -26.19 17.13
C VAL A 27 28.68 -26.27 16.22
N GLY A 28 29.90 -26.35 16.78
CA GLY A 28 31.09 -26.78 16.05
C GLY A 28 31.49 -25.89 14.87
N PHE A 29 31.58 -24.57 15.08
CA PHE A 29 32.18 -23.65 14.12
C PHE A 29 33.36 -22.92 14.77
N ASP A 30 34.57 -23.45 14.55
CA ASP A 30 35.80 -22.71 14.77
C ASP A 30 36.04 -21.76 13.59
N ASN A 31 36.39 -20.51 13.92
CA ASN A 31 36.81 -19.38 13.08
C ASN A 31 35.72 -18.41 12.61
N CYS A 32 35.40 -17.49 13.52
CA CYS A 32 34.87 -16.15 13.25
C CYS A 32 35.96 -15.23 12.68
N GLU A 33 35.75 -14.73 11.46
CA GLU A 33 36.14 -13.38 11.06
C GLU A 33 35.05 -12.85 10.12
N ASN A 34 34.03 -12.17 10.68
CA ASN A 34 33.16 -11.18 10.01
C ASN A 34 31.97 -10.68 10.85
N PHE A 35 32.01 -10.81 12.19
CA PHE A 35 30.92 -10.34 13.06
C PHE A 35 30.93 -8.84 13.38
N ASP A 36 31.79 -8.04 12.73
CA ASP A 36 31.87 -6.59 12.93
C ASP A 36 30.92 -5.76 12.04
N TYR A 37 30.15 -6.40 11.15
CA TYR A 37 29.28 -5.67 10.21
C TYR A 37 27.84 -5.45 10.69
N LEU A 38 27.39 -6.15 11.74
CA LEU A 38 26.00 -6.07 12.22
C LEU A 38 25.79 -4.97 13.29
N THR A 39 26.84 -4.51 13.95
CA THR A 39 26.74 -3.45 14.97
C THR A 39 26.68 -2.04 14.36
N LYS A 40 27.09 -1.86 13.10
CA LYS A 40 27.04 -0.56 12.38
C LYS A 40 25.76 -0.31 11.58
N VAL A 41 24.83 -1.27 11.54
CA VAL A 41 23.56 -1.11 10.80
C VAL A 41 22.49 -0.35 11.61
N ASN A 42 22.74 -0.11 12.91
CA ASN A 42 21.84 0.65 13.78
C ASN A 42 21.96 2.19 13.67
N ASP A 43 22.81 2.73 12.79
CA ASP A 43 22.93 4.18 12.57
C ASP A 43 22.06 4.72 11.41
N LEU A 44 21.13 3.92 10.88
CA LEU A 44 20.19 4.34 9.82
C LEU A 44 19.03 5.24 10.31
N GLU A 45 18.97 5.57 11.61
CA GLU A 45 17.99 6.53 12.15
C GLU A 45 18.38 8.00 11.91
N PHE A 46 19.60 8.30 11.45
CA PHE A 46 20.01 9.69 11.17
C PHE A 46 19.69 10.18 9.73
N VAL A 47 19.27 9.28 8.82
CA VAL A 47 19.11 9.60 7.37
C VAL A 47 17.67 9.92 6.98
N LYS A 48 16.68 9.68 7.85
CA LYS A 48 15.26 9.96 7.56
C LYS A 48 14.91 11.45 7.48
N ASP A 49 15.71 12.34 8.08
CA ASP A 49 15.36 13.76 8.19
C ASP A 49 15.82 14.64 7.02
N ASN A 50 16.59 14.11 6.05
CA ASN A 50 17.16 14.92 4.95
C ASN A 50 16.71 14.51 3.53
N LEU A 51 15.72 13.62 3.38
CA LEU A 51 15.23 13.16 2.05
C LEU A 51 13.86 13.73 1.66
N SER A 52 13.38 14.77 2.33
CA SER A 52 12.06 15.37 2.12
C SER A 52 11.98 16.41 0.98
N ASP A 53 13.04 16.63 0.19
CA ASP A 53 13.08 17.76 -0.76
C ASP A 53 13.42 17.41 -2.23
N LEU A 54 12.91 16.27 -2.72
CA LEU A 54 13.03 15.86 -4.13
C LEU A 54 11.96 16.47 -5.06
N SER A 55 11.19 17.46 -4.60
CA SER A 55 10.16 18.15 -5.38
C SER A 55 10.72 19.07 -6.48
N SER A 56 12.04 19.27 -6.52
CA SER A 56 12.74 20.21 -7.40
C SER A 56 13.20 19.64 -8.75
N LEU A 57 12.94 18.35 -9.05
CA LEU A 57 13.32 17.71 -10.32
C LEU A 57 12.43 18.10 -11.52
N ARG A 58 11.29 18.78 -11.30
CA ARG A 58 10.40 19.26 -12.39
C ARG A 58 10.90 20.51 -13.12
N GLU A 59 12.00 21.14 -12.68
CA GLU A 59 12.60 22.31 -13.36
C GLU A 59 13.65 21.92 -14.44
N ILE A 60 13.96 20.64 -14.63
CA ILE A 60 15.00 20.18 -15.57
C ILE A 60 14.57 20.32 -17.04
N ASP A 61 13.28 20.17 -17.36
CA ASP A 61 12.77 20.31 -18.74
C ASP A 61 12.77 21.77 -19.24
N ASP A 62 12.81 22.76 -18.33
CA ASP A 62 12.90 24.17 -18.71
C ASP A 62 14.34 24.68 -18.89
N LEU A 63 15.32 23.96 -18.34
CA LEU A 63 16.75 24.24 -18.56
C LEU A 63 17.27 23.75 -19.92
N ALA A 64 16.58 22.78 -20.55
CA ALA A 64 16.90 22.32 -21.90
C ALA A 64 16.67 23.39 -22.99
N LYS A 65 15.92 24.47 -22.70
CA LYS A 65 15.63 25.56 -23.64
C LYS A 65 16.71 26.66 -23.70
N ILE A 66 17.77 26.58 -22.87
CA ILE A 66 18.79 27.64 -22.71
C ILE A 66 20.20 27.17 -23.17
N GLY A 67 20.30 26.12 -23.99
CA GLY A 67 21.47 25.87 -24.84
C GLY A 67 22.82 25.80 -24.11
N PHE A 68 22.91 25.05 -23.01
CA PHE A 68 24.11 24.96 -22.17
C PHE A 68 24.45 23.53 -21.79
N PHE A 69 24.74 22.65 -22.75
CA PHE A 69 25.51 21.43 -22.50
C PHE A 69 26.21 20.96 -23.78
N ASP A 70 27.55 21.09 -23.79
CA ASP A 70 28.43 20.28 -24.62
C ASP A 70 29.00 19.13 -23.77
N SER A 71 28.66 17.91 -24.17
CA SER A 71 29.35 16.62 -23.97
C SER A 71 29.81 16.20 -22.56
N ILE A 72 29.10 15.22 -21.97
CA ILE A 72 29.73 14.11 -21.25
C ILE A 72 29.52 12.82 -22.07
N SER A 73 30.62 12.35 -22.64
CA SER A 73 30.92 11.04 -23.26
C SER A 73 30.06 9.88 -22.71
N THR A 74 29.13 9.22 -23.43
CA THR A 74 29.27 8.28 -24.57
C THR A 74 30.36 7.19 -24.52
N ARG A 75 30.79 6.73 -23.33
CA ARG A 75 31.71 5.56 -23.26
C ARG A 75 31.44 4.45 -22.24
N GLU A 76 30.21 4.29 -21.74
CA GLU A 76 29.82 3.09 -20.95
C GLU A 76 28.43 2.53 -21.32
N MET A 77 28.05 2.54 -22.61
CA MET A 77 26.87 1.80 -23.10
C MET A 77 27.15 0.89 -24.31
N SER A 78 28.41 0.50 -24.53
CA SER A 78 28.78 -0.45 -25.58
C SER A 78 29.66 -1.57 -25.02
N HIS A 79 29.07 -2.47 -24.24
CA HIS A 79 29.54 -3.86 -24.12
C HIS A 79 28.49 -4.72 -23.41
N ARG A 80 27.54 -5.27 -24.19
CA ARG A 80 27.02 -6.65 -24.12
C ARG A 80 25.70 -6.73 -24.90
N SER A 81 25.82 -6.98 -26.19
CA SER A 81 24.80 -7.64 -27.00
C SER A 81 25.52 -8.42 -28.09
N SER A 82 25.70 -9.72 -27.86
CA SER A 82 25.59 -10.80 -28.85
C SER A 82 25.78 -12.15 -28.15
N ILE A 83 25.24 -13.20 -28.78
CA ILE A 83 25.10 -14.62 -28.37
C ILE A 83 23.84 -14.83 -27.49
N PHE A 84 22.69 -15.36 -27.95
CA PHE A 84 22.39 -16.43 -28.91
C PHE A 84 21.12 -16.15 -29.76
N GLU A 85 21.11 -16.65 -31.00
CA GLU A 85 19.98 -16.75 -31.93
C GLU A 85 19.50 -18.21 -32.11
N SER A 86 18.29 -18.33 -32.70
CA SER A 86 17.58 -19.50 -33.28
C SER A 86 16.82 -20.39 -32.28
N GLU A 87 15.54 -20.75 -32.46
CA GLU A 87 14.64 -20.92 -33.63
C GLU A 87 13.19 -20.51 -33.19
N GLY A 88 12.17 -20.14 -33.98
CA GLY A 88 11.93 -20.01 -35.42
C GLY A 88 10.41 -19.83 -35.67
N SER A 89 10.04 -19.01 -36.69
CA SER A 89 8.74 -18.93 -37.42
C SER A 89 7.47 -18.45 -36.66
N THR A 90 6.56 -17.60 -37.16
CA THR A 90 6.23 -17.10 -38.52
C THR A 90 5.34 -15.84 -38.44
N LEU A 91 5.68 -14.84 -39.28
CA LEU A 91 4.85 -13.90 -40.07
C LEU A 91 3.66 -13.12 -39.49
N GLY A 92 3.73 -11.78 -39.68
CA GLY A 92 2.55 -10.94 -39.92
C GLY A 92 2.76 -9.42 -39.80
N HIS A 93 3.32 -8.77 -40.83
CA HIS A 93 3.00 -7.42 -41.41
C HIS A 93 2.35 -6.34 -40.50
N ALA A 94 2.73 -5.06 -40.48
CA ALA A 94 3.21 -4.19 -41.56
C ALA A 94 3.79 -2.85 -41.06
N GLN A 95 4.78 -2.35 -41.81
CA GLN A 95 5.00 -0.96 -42.30
C GLN A 95 4.95 0.20 -41.28
N GLY A 96 6.06 0.89 -41.03
CA GLY A 96 6.63 1.93 -41.90
C GLY A 96 6.57 3.24 -41.09
N TRP A 97 7.58 4.10 -40.97
CA TRP A 97 8.12 4.93 -42.04
C TRP A 97 9.60 5.26 -41.79
N TYR A 98 10.32 5.21 -42.91
CA TYR A 98 11.71 5.59 -43.18
C TYR A 98 11.91 7.11 -43.24
N MET A 99 13.16 7.54 -43.03
CA MET A 99 13.98 8.48 -43.83
C MET A 99 15.20 8.85 -42.96
N ASP A 100 16.33 8.13 -43.07
CA ASP A 100 17.50 8.40 -43.96
C ASP A 100 17.95 9.88 -43.94
N SER A 101 19.21 10.25 -43.66
CA SER A 101 20.35 9.86 -44.49
C SER A 101 21.72 10.23 -43.84
N ASN A 102 22.60 9.22 -43.74
CA ASN A 102 24.01 9.14 -44.17
C ASN A 102 24.93 10.40 -44.17
N PHE A 103 26.14 10.27 -43.59
CA PHE A 103 27.38 10.04 -44.36
C PHE A 103 28.60 9.67 -43.47
N THR A 104 29.49 8.90 -44.09
CA THR A 104 30.49 7.96 -43.59
C THR A 104 31.93 8.50 -43.49
N LEU A 105 32.63 8.04 -42.44
CA LEU A 105 34.00 7.44 -42.37
C LEU A 105 35.24 8.22 -42.86
N ASN A 106 36.25 8.32 -41.98
CA ASN A 106 37.50 7.56 -42.12
C ASN A 106 38.37 7.66 -40.85
N ALA A 107 38.80 6.49 -40.37
CA ALA A 107 39.85 6.32 -39.38
C ALA A 107 41.14 5.92 -40.10
N ASP A 108 42.30 6.36 -39.60
CA ASP A 108 43.55 5.58 -39.51
C ASP A 108 44.73 6.47 -39.07
N ASN A 109 45.30 6.21 -37.87
CA ASN A 109 46.72 5.84 -37.66
C ASN A 109 47.19 5.93 -36.19
N LEU A 110 47.35 4.74 -35.61
CA LEU A 110 48.45 4.23 -34.77
C LEU A 110 49.40 5.19 -34.00
N ASN A 111 49.27 5.15 -32.67
CA ASN A 111 50.21 4.56 -31.70
C ASN A 111 51.71 4.98 -31.70
N LYS A 112 52.20 5.61 -30.60
CA LYS A 112 53.35 5.15 -29.77
C LYS A 112 53.81 6.16 -28.68
N ASN A 113 54.16 5.58 -27.53
CA ASN A 113 55.14 5.98 -26.49
C ASN A 113 54.83 7.23 -25.63
N SER A 114 54.48 7.13 -24.34
CA SER A 114 55.14 6.56 -23.14
C SER A 114 55.98 7.58 -22.36
N GLU A 115 55.69 7.63 -21.05
CA GLU A 115 56.52 8.08 -19.92
C GLU A 115 56.43 9.53 -19.42
N LYS A 116 55.69 9.66 -18.31
CA LYS A 116 56.05 10.34 -17.04
C LYS A 116 56.94 11.58 -17.12
N ARG A 117 56.35 12.74 -16.80
CA ARG A 117 56.89 13.61 -15.74
C ARG A 117 55.78 14.35 -15.02
N LEU A 118 55.79 14.18 -13.72
CA LEU A 118 55.03 14.91 -12.72
C LEU A 118 55.53 16.35 -12.62
N GLU A 119 54.58 17.20 -12.24
CA GLU A 119 54.72 18.48 -11.53
C GLU A 119 54.89 19.78 -12.33
N GLU A 120 54.05 20.73 -11.88
CA GLU A 120 54.11 22.19 -12.02
C GLU A 120 53.71 22.81 -13.36
N SER A 121 52.39 23.04 -13.53
CA SER A 121 51.87 24.40 -13.78
C SER A 121 50.34 24.41 -13.83
N ASP A 122 49.70 24.30 -12.66
CA ASP A 122 48.36 24.85 -12.42
C ASP A 122 48.42 26.40 -12.42
N ILE A 123 48.96 27.01 -13.48
CA ILE A 123 48.94 28.45 -13.76
C ILE A 123 49.04 28.64 -15.28
N ASP A 124 48.02 28.26 -16.07
CA ASP A 124 47.86 28.85 -17.42
C ASP A 124 46.45 28.79 -18.04
N PHE A 125 45.41 28.28 -17.34
CA PHE A 125 44.06 28.26 -17.91
C PHE A 125 43.30 29.60 -17.79
N LEU A 126 43.85 30.59 -17.07
CA LEU A 126 43.28 31.93 -16.93
C LEU A 126 43.91 32.99 -17.86
N ARG A 127 44.67 32.60 -18.89
CA ARG A 127 45.35 33.57 -19.78
C ARG A 127 45.18 33.33 -21.28
N ARG A 128 44.04 32.82 -21.76
CA ARG A 128 43.69 32.84 -23.20
C ARG A 128 42.20 33.15 -23.45
N LYS A 129 41.78 34.34 -23.04
CA LYS A 129 40.75 35.13 -23.76
C LYS A 129 41.29 36.52 -24.02
N SER A 130 42.31 36.59 -24.86
CA SER A 130 42.71 37.82 -25.55
C SER A 130 43.40 37.40 -26.84
N ASN A 131 42.91 37.96 -27.95
CA ASN A 131 43.48 38.06 -29.29
C ASN A 131 42.54 37.53 -30.37
N TYR A 132 41.53 38.34 -30.70
CA TYR A 132 41.09 38.50 -32.07
C TYR A 132 41.58 39.89 -32.51
N VAL A 133 42.52 39.91 -33.46
CA VAL A 133 43.05 41.13 -34.07
C VAL A 133 42.17 41.50 -35.26
N ASP A 134 41.51 42.64 -35.10
CA ASP A 134 41.30 43.74 -36.04
C ASP A 134 41.44 43.46 -37.56
N LEU A 135 40.35 43.70 -38.29
CA LEU A 135 40.37 44.30 -39.63
C LEU A 135 38.95 44.76 -39.99
N GLY A 136 38.78 46.07 -40.14
CA GLY A 136 37.77 46.64 -41.04
C GLY A 136 36.69 47.50 -40.39
N HIS A 137 36.90 48.81 -40.44
CA HIS A 137 35.89 49.85 -40.26
C HIS A 137 34.51 49.48 -40.85
N SER A 138 33.50 49.31 -39.99
CA SER A 138 32.13 49.75 -40.30
C SER A 138 31.36 50.03 -39.03
N SER A 139 30.85 51.25 -38.96
CA SER A 139 30.03 51.86 -37.93
C SER A 139 28.72 51.11 -37.65
N ILE A 140 28.59 50.52 -36.46
CA ILE A 140 27.29 50.27 -35.83
C ILE A 140 27.29 50.92 -34.44
N LEU A 141 26.41 51.91 -34.30
CA LEU A 141 26.30 52.87 -33.21
C LEU A 141 26.10 52.20 -31.84
N VAL A 142 27.14 52.22 -31.00
CA VAL A 142 26.95 52.21 -29.54
C VAL A 142 26.23 53.51 -29.19
N ALA A 143 24.95 53.43 -28.84
CA ALA A 143 24.18 54.57 -28.38
C ALA A 143 24.85 55.16 -27.12
N ARG A 144 25.66 56.21 -27.31
CA ARG A 144 26.29 56.94 -26.21
C ARG A 144 25.20 57.47 -25.29
N THR A 145 25.14 56.94 -24.08
CA THR A 145 24.37 57.51 -22.98
C THR A 145 24.75 58.99 -22.84
N MET A 146 23.77 59.90 -23.00
CA MET A 146 23.99 61.34 -22.81
C MET A 146 24.74 61.63 -21.50
N SER A 147 25.79 62.44 -21.55
CA SER A 147 26.56 62.83 -20.37
C SER A 147 25.67 63.60 -19.38
N PRO A 148 26.01 63.60 -18.07
CA PRO A 148 25.28 64.34 -17.06
C PRO A 148 25.13 65.84 -17.42
N GLU A 149 26.15 66.47 -18.03
CA GLU A 149 26.06 67.88 -18.42
C GLU A 149 25.02 68.10 -19.54
N LYS A 150 25.03 67.26 -20.57
CA LYS A 150 24.05 67.33 -21.68
C LYS A 150 22.63 67.03 -21.23
N LEU A 151 22.47 66.17 -20.21
CA LEU A 151 21.18 65.86 -19.64
C LEU A 151 20.64 67.01 -18.76
N ALA A 152 21.52 67.72 -18.05
CA ALA A 152 21.19 68.92 -17.29
C ALA A 152 20.77 70.09 -18.20
N GLU A 153 21.45 70.25 -19.34
CA GLU A 153 21.08 71.23 -20.36
C GLU A 153 19.76 70.88 -21.06
N LEU A 154 19.53 69.59 -21.35
CA LEU A 154 18.23 69.10 -21.83
C LEU A 154 17.12 69.28 -20.79
N ALA A 155 17.42 69.19 -19.49
CA ALA A 155 16.43 69.42 -18.44
C ALA A 155 15.98 70.89 -18.39
N ARG A 156 16.86 71.85 -18.74
CA ARG A 156 16.51 73.28 -18.84
C ARG A 156 15.63 73.61 -20.04
N THR A 157 15.80 72.89 -21.16
CA THR A 157 15.08 73.15 -22.42
C THR A 157 13.86 72.26 -22.63
N ASN A 158 13.89 71.01 -22.15
CA ASN A 158 12.79 70.05 -22.24
C ASN A 158 12.80 69.06 -21.04
N PRO A 159 12.23 69.47 -19.89
CA PRO A 159 12.28 68.69 -18.65
C PRO A 159 11.56 67.34 -18.74
N LYS A 160 10.47 67.24 -19.52
CA LYS A 160 9.73 65.98 -19.70
C LYS A 160 10.58 64.93 -20.40
N LYS A 161 11.37 65.31 -21.40
CA LYS A 161 12.26 64.39 -22.12
C LYS A 161 13.44 63.95 -21.25
N ALA A 162 14.04 64.86 -20.47
CA ALA A 162 15.10 64.54 -19.52
C ALA A 162 14.63 63.55 -18.44
N ASN A 163 13.44 63.76 -17.87
CA ASN A 163 12.87 62.84 -16.86
C ASN A 163 12.59 61.44 -17.41
N ARG A 164 12.12 61.31 -18.66
CA ARG A 164 11.94 60.00 -19.30
C ARG A 164 13.27 59.25 -19.48
N ILE A 165 14.35 59.97 -19.81
CA ILE A 165 15.69 59.37 -19.95
C ILE A 165 16.21 58.87 -18.60
N LEU A 166 16.03 59.66 -17.52
CA LEU A 166 16.41 59.24 -16.17
C LEU A 166 15.61 58.03 -15.68
N ALA A 167 14.28 58.04 -15.90
CA ALA A 167 13.42 56.92 -15.54
C ALA A 167 13.84 55.63 -16.28
N ASN A 168 14.14 55.71 -17.58
CA ASN A 168 14.59 54.55 -18.35
C ASN A 168 15.96 54.05 -17.86
N ARG A 169 16.90 54.95 -17.53
CA ARG A 169 18.20 54.56 -16.93
C ARG A 169 18.05 53.83 -15.60
N ASN A 170 17.18 54.34 -14.72
CA ASN A 170 16.92 53.72 -13.42
C ASN A 170 16.26 52.34 -13.58
N SER A 171 15.31 52.21 -14.51
CA SER A 171 14.68 50.92 -14.81
C SER A 171 15.68 49.91 -15.41
N ALA A 172 16.56 50.35 -16.32
CA ALA A 172 17.60 49.51 -16.90
C ALA A 172 18.63 49.06 -15.84
N ALA A 173 19.03 49.93 -14.91
CA ALA A 173 19.91 49.58 -13.79
C ALA A 173 19.26 48.54 -12.86
N LYS A 174 18.01 48.75 -12.46
CA LYS A 174 17.25 47.78 -11.64
C LYS A 174 17.08 46.43 -12.34
N SER A 175 16.92 46.43 -13.67
CA SER A 175 16.79 45.18 -14.43
C SER A 175 18.11 44.40 -14.49
N LYS A 176 19.25 45.08 -14.60
CA LYS A 176 20.58 44.45 -14.53
C LYS A 176 20.85 43.87 -13.15
N GLU A 177 20.46 44.57 -12.10
CA GLU A 177 20.61 44.09 -10.72
C GLU A 177 19.78 42.82 -10.47
N ARG A 178 18.50 42.82 -10.86
CA ARG A 178 17.65 41.63 -10.77
C ARG A 178 18.21 40.43 -11.53
N ARG A 179 18.74 40.68 -12.74
CA ARG A 179 19.37 39.62 -13.54
C ARG A 179 20.60 39.02 -12.83
N LYS A 180 21.43 39.85 -12.21
CA LYS A 180 22.62 39.39 -11.47
C LYS A 180 22.25 38.56 -10.24
N ILE A 181 21.20 38.95 -9.51
CA ILE A 181 20.68 38.18 -8.37
C ILE A 181 20.18 36.82 -8.83
N TYR A 182 19.38 36.80 -9.91
CA TYR A 182 18.84 35.56 -10.48
C TYR A 182 19.93 34.63 -11.02
N GLU A 183 20.96 35.17 -11.70
CA GLU A 183 22.11 34.39 -12.16
C GLU A 183 22.84 33.72 -10.98
N ASN A 184 23.02 34.44 -9.86
CA ASN A 184 23.68 33.91 -8.66
C ASN A 184 22.81 32.85 -7.93
N GLU A 185 21.49 33.03 -7.92
CA GLU A 185 20.54 32.02 -7.42
C GLU A 185 20.59 30.73 -8.27
N LEU A 186 20.67 30.87 -9.60
CA LEU A 186 20.79 29.73 -10.50
C LEU A 186 22.10 28.96 -10.27
N GLU A 187 23.23 29.66 -10.12
CA GLU A 187 24.53 29.04 -9.85
C GLU A 187 24.52 28.23 -8.54
N ASN A 188 23.86 28.74 -7.50
CA ASN A 188 23.71 28.03 -6.23
C ASN A 188 22.80 26.80 -6.36
N LYS A 189 21.69 26.90 -7.11
CA LYS A 189 20.82 25.75 -7.39
C LYS A 189 21.58 24.64 -8.14
N VAL A 190 22.36 25.00 -9.16
CA VAL A 190 23.16 24.03 -9.93
C VAL A 190 24.18 23.32 -9.04
N LYS A 191 24.90 24.04 -8.17
CA LYS A 191 25.84 23.43 -7.22
C LYS A 191 25.17 22.46 -6.25
N ASN A 192 23.99 22.81 -5.76
CA ASN A 192 23.25 21.94 -4.83
C ASN A 192 22.75 20.67 -5.56
N LEU A 193 22.18 20.82 -6.75
CA LEU A 193 21.77 19.68 -7.57
C LEU A 193 22.94 18.75 -7.91
N GLN A 194 24.12 19.30 -8.21
CA GLN A 194 25.32 18.50 -8.45
C GLN A 194 25.71 17.68 -7.21
N ALA A 195 25.69 18.28 -6.02
CA ALA A 195 25.99 17.57 -4.77
C ALA A 195 24.99 16.44 -4.48
N GLN A 196 23.70 16.64 -4.81
CA GLN A 196 22.68 15.61 -4.67
C GLN A 196 22.88 14.45 -5.65
N VAL A 197 23.23 14.75 -6.91
CA VAL A 197 23.55 13.72 -7.92
C VAL A 197 24.73 12.87 -7.48
N ASP A 198 25.78 13.49 -6.93
CA ASP A 198 26.96 12.78 -6.43
C ASP A 198 26.59 11.84 -5.25
N SER A 199 25.78 12.32 -4.31
CA SER A 199 25.29 11.53 -3.18
C SER A 199 24.44 10.32 -3.61
N VAL A 200 23.49 10.52 -4.52
CA VAL A 200 22.64 9.43 -5.04
C VAL A 200 23.48 8.42 -5.82
N SER A 201 24.49 8.88 -6.56
CA SER A 201 25.39 8.00 -7.31
C SER A 201 26.20 7.09 -6.39
N GLU A 202 26.67 7.60 -5.25
CA GLU A 202 27.34 6.80 -4.23
C GLU A 202 26.40 5.76 -3.60
N GLN A 203 25.17 6.15 -3.26
CA GLN A 203 24.16 5.22 -2.73
C GLN A 203 23.79 4.12 -3.73
N LEU A 204 23.71 4.44 -5.02
CA LEU A 204 23.45 3.48 -6.08
C LEU A 204 24.59 2.45 -6.17
N LEU A 205 25.84 2.89 -6.02
CA LEU A 205 27.01 2.01 -6.04
C LEU A 205 26.98 1.04 -4.84
N LEU A 206 26.67 1.53 -3.64
CA LEU A 206 26.55 0.69 -2.43
C LEU A 206 25.42 -0.33 -2.57
N THR A 207 24.28 0.10 -3.09
CA THR A 207 23.12 -0.77 -3.33
C THR A 207 23.43 -1.87 -4.35
N LYS A 208 24.10 -1.52 -5.47
CA LYS A 208 24.55 -2.48 -6.49
C LYS A 208 25.50 -3.53 -5.91
N ARG A 209 26.43 -3.13 -5.03
CA ARG A 209 27.30 -4.08 -4.30
C ARG A 209 26.49 -5.01 -3.41
N GLY A 210 25.54 -4.48 -2.64
CA GLY A 210 24.65 -5.27 -1.78
C GLY A 210 23.81 -6.30 -2.55
N ILE A 211 23.26 -5.93 -3.71
CA ILE A 211 22.52 -6.84 -4.59
C ILE A 211 23.41 -7.99 -5.08
N THR A 212 24.64 -7.68 -5.49
CA THR A 212 25.60 -8.68 -5.96
C THR A 212 25.93 -9.70 -4.86
N ILE A 213 26.19 -9.21 -3.64
CA ILE A 213 26.47 -10.08 -2.48
C ILE A 213 25.28 -10.97 -2.15
N ARG A 214 24.06 -10.42 -2.09
CA ARG A 214 22.84 -11.20 -1.82
C ARG A 214 22.57 -12.23 -2.91
N SER A 215 22.81 -11.88 -4.17
CA SER A 215 22.67 -12.81 -5.30
C SER A 215 23.63 -14.00 -5.18
N ALA A 216 24.89 -13.75 -4.82
CA ALA A 216 25.86 -14.80 -4.56
C ALA A 216 25.41 -15.71 -3.39
N TRP A 217 24.92 -15.12 -2.30
CA TRP A 217 24.43 -15.88 -1.14
C TRP A 217 23.20 -16.74 -1.47
N ASN A 218 22.26 -16.20 -2.25
CA ASN A 218 21.10 -16.94 -2.73
C ASN A 218 21.49 -18.12 -3.61
N ASN A 219 22.51 -17.97 -4.47
CA ASN A 219 23.00 -19.08 -5.29
C ASN A 219 23.63 -20.18 -4.43
N THR A 220 24.39 -19.81 -3.40
CA THR A 220 24.95 -20.77 -2.43
C THR A 220 23.86 -21.53 -1.69
N LEU A 221 22.82 -20.84 -1.20
CA LEU A 221 21.68 -21.49 -0.54
C LEU A 221 20.94 -22.45 -1.47
N LYS A 222 20.72 -22.07 -2.73
CA LYS A 222 20.09 -22.95 -3.72
C LYS A 222 20.88 -24.24 -3.89
N MET A 223 22.21 -24.16 -4.02
CA MET A 223 23.07 -25.34 -4.11
C MET A 223 22.98 -26.22 -2.85
N GLN A 224 22.92 -25.63 -1.65
CA GLN A 224 22.77 -26.39 -0.41
C GLN A 224 21.41 -27.10 -0.30
N ILE A 225 20.32 -26.43 -0.70
CA ILE A 225 18.98 -27.02 -0.74
C ILE A 225 18.96 -28.21 -1.70
N GLU A 226 19.59 -28.06 -2.87
CA GLU A 226 19.63 -29.10 -3.90
C GLU A 226 20.47 -30.31 -3.45
N ALA A 227 21.61 -30.07 -2.79
CA ALA A 227 22.41 -31.11 -2.15
C ALA A 227 21.60 -31.87 -1.07
N LYS A 228 20.83 -31.15 -0.23
CA LYS A 228 19.98 -31.78 0.79
C LYS A 228 18.82 -32.58 0.19
N ARG A 229 18.25 -32.13 -0.94
CA ARG A 229 17.23 -32.89 -1.68
C ARG A 229 17.81 -34.20 -2.23
N GLN A 230 19.02 -34.19 -2.78
CA GLN A 230 19.69 -35.40 -3.24
C GLN A 230 19.98 -36.37 -2.09
N GLU A 231 20.43 -35.86 -0.93
CA GLU A 231 20.63 -36.69 0.27
C GLU A 231 19.32 -37.37 0.73
N LEU A 232 18.21 -36.62 0.75
CA LEU A 232 16.89 -37.15 1.10
C LEU A 232 16.39 -38.20 0.09
N GLN A 233 16.65 -38.01 -1.19
CA GLN A 233 16.25 -38.94 -2.24
C GLN A 233 17.06 -40.25 -2.15
N GLN A 234 18.36 -40.17 -1.87
CA GLN A 234 19.18 -41.35 -1.59
C GLN A 234 18.73 -42.09 -0.31
N ARG A 235 18.29 -41.37 0.72
CA ARG A 235 17.73 -41.99 1.93
C ARG A 235 16.37 -42.63 1.71
N ARG A 236 15.56 -42.17 0.75
CA ARG A 236 14.24 -42.74 0.43
C ARG A 236 14.30 -43.96 -0.50
N ALA A 237 15.31 -44.04 -1.37
CA ALA A 237 15.46 -45.12 -2.34
C ALA A 237 15.35 -46.56 -1.75
N PRO A 238 15.91 -46.88 -0.55
CA PRO A 238 15.75 -48.21 0.04
C PRO A 238 14.32 -48.52 0.49
N TYR A 239 13.59 -47.50 0.98
CA TYR A 239 12.21 -47.65 1.44
C TYR A 239 11.23 -47.81 0.28
N GLU A 240 11.49 -47.14 -0.85
CA GLU A 240 10.71 -47.29 -2.09
C GLU A 240 10.97 -48.63 -2.78
N ALA A 241 12.20 -49.14 -2.71
CA ALA A 241 12.55 -50.50 -3.17
C ALA A 241 11.85 -51.59 -2.32
N LEU A 242 11.81 -51.44 -0.98
CA LEU A 242 11.06 -52.36 -0.12
C LEU A 242 9.55 -52.34 -0.40
N ARG A 243 9.00 -51.16 -0.75
CA ARG A 243 7.58 -50.98 -1.08
C ARG A 243 7.19 -51.62 -2.42
N THR A 244 8.14 -51.78 -3.34
CA THR A 244 7.91 -52.43 -4.64
C THR A 244 8.13 -53.94 -4.59
N GLU A 245 8.95 -54.45 -3.66
CA GLU A 245 9.11 -55.90 -3.43
C GLU A 245 7.98 -56.52 -2.59
N HIS A 246 7.36 -55.74 -1.69
CA HIS A 246 6.24 -56.21 -0.87
C HIS A 246 4.94 -55.62 -1.39
N GLY A 247 4.33 -56.30 -2.36
CA GLY A 247 2.99 -55.98 -2.86
C GLY A 247 1.94 -56.04 -1.74
N CYS A 248 1.68 -54.90 -1.10
CA CYS A 248 0.60 -54.73 -0.14
C CYS A 248 -0.45 -53.77 -0.70
N ASP A 249 -1.55 -54.39 -1.12
CA ASP A 249 -2.85 -53.84 -1.51
C ASP A 249 -3.43 -52.95 -0.38
N PRO A 250 -4.05 -51.77 -0.67
CA PRO A 250 -4.64 -50.94 0.37
C PRO A 250 -6.08 -51.38 0.64
N ASN A 251 -6.30 -52.20 1.66
CA ASN A 251 -7.60 -52.29 2.35
C ASN A 251 -7.43 -52.93 3.73
N PRO A 252 -7.79 -52.25 4.84
CA PRO A 252 -8.00 -52.91 6.12
C PRO A 252 -9.49 -53.28 6.31
N PRO A 253 -9.79 -54.40 7.00
CA PRO A 253 -11.13 -54.88 7.24
C PRO A 253 -11.83 -54.11 8.36
N SER A 254 -13.12 -53.90 8.16
CA SER A 254 -14.10 -53.40 9.12
C SER A 254 -14.38 -54.41 10.23
N GLN A 255 -14.05 -54.08 11.48
CA GLN A 255 -14.75 -54.64 12.66
C GLN A 255 -14.88 -53.62 13.80
N HIS A 256 -16.15 -53.32 14.08
CA HIS A 256 -16.77 -52.86 15.32
C HIS A 256 -15.96 -52.04 16.32
N GLN A 257 -16.16 -50.72 16.23
CA GLN A 257 -16.29 -49.88 17.42
C GLN A 257 -17.65 -49.19 17.35
N VAL A 258 -18.60 -49.67 18.16
CA VAL A 258 -19.80 -48.88 18.48
C VAL A 258 -19.35 -47.79 19.44
N SER A 259 -19.19 -46.57 18.93
CA SER A 259 -19.21 -45.35 19.72
C SER A 259 -20.00 -44.31 18.93
N LEU A 260 -21.02 -43.76 19.58
CA LEU A 260 -21.95 -42.78 19.06
C LEU A 260 -21.21 -41.48 18.69
N GLN A 261 -21.32 -41.06 17.43
CA GLN A 261 -21.40 -39.69 16.89
C GLN A 261 -20.63 -39.56 15.56
N PRO A 262 -21.33 -39.61 14.40
CA PRO A 262 -20.75 -39.20 13.14
C PRO A 262 -21.60 -38.11 12.48
N GLN A 263 -21.87 -36.95 13.11
CA GLN A 263 -22.58 -35.84 12.42
C GLN A 263 -22.25 -34.40 12.89
N LEU A 264 -21.19 -34.15 13.66
CA LEU A 264 -20.89 -32.80 14.17
C LEU A 264 -19.48 -32.26 13.86
N SER A 265 -18.68 -32.99 13.09
CA SER A 265 -17.34 -32.52 12.69
C SER A 265 -17.41 -31.90 11.29
N PRO A 266 -17.04 -30.62 11.09
CA PRO A 266 -16.84 -30.11 9.75
C PRO A 266 -15.75 -30.92 9.08
N HIS A 267 -16.10 -31.60 7.99
CA HIS A 267 -15.11 -32.30 7.20
C HIS A 267 -14.02 -31.32 6.75
N PRO A 268 -12.73 -31.72 6.78
CA PRO A 268 -11.66 -30.91 6.20
C PRO A 268 -12.01 -30.53 4.76
N LEU A 269 -11.49 -29.39 4.29
CA LEU A 269 -11.76 -28.84 2.95
C LEU A 269 -11.75 -29.96 1.90
N PRO A 270 -12.90 -30.27 1.26
CA PRO A 270 -12.96 -31.39 0.34
C PRO A 270 -12.03 -31.14 -0.86
N PRO A 271 -11.34 -32.18 -1.39
CA PRO A 271 -10.46 -32.05 -2.56
C PRO A 271 -11.16 -31.46 -3.80
N SER A 272 -12.50 -31.54 -3.85
CA SER A 272 -13.36 -31.02 -4.90
C SER A 272 -13.72 -29.53 -4.75
N LEU A 273 -13.15 -28.80 -3.79
CA LEU A 273 -13.39 -27.35 -3.69
C LEU A 273 -12.91 -26.69 -4.99
N PRO A 274 -13.73 -25.89 -5.69
CA PRO A 274 -13.30 -25.17 -6.89
C PRO A 274 -12.09 -24.25 -6.64
N PHE A 275 -11.89 -23.82 -5.40
CA PHE A 275 -10.70 -23.07 -4.99
C PHE A 275 -9.44 -23.93 -4.86
N GLY A 276 -9.56 -25.26 -4.69
CA GLY A 276 -8.46 -26.20 -4.43
C GLY A 276 -7.30 -26.07 -5.43
N HIS A 277 -7.62 -26.00 -6.72
CA HIS A 277 -6.66 -25.89 -7.83
C HIS A 277 -6.10 -24.46 -8.02
N SER A 278 -6.62 -23.48 -7.28
CA SER A 278 -6.19 -22.07 -7.33
C SER A 278 -5.64 -21.59 -5.97
N ILE A 279 -5.55 -22.49 -4.98
CA ILE A 279 -4.93 -22.21 -3.70
C ILE A 279 -3.43 -22.46 -3.82
N GLY A 280 -2.65 -21.49 -3.36
CA GLY A 280 -1.21 -21.51 -3.44
C GLY A 280 -0.61 -20.49 -2.50
N ARG A 281 0.50 -19.87 -2.92
CA ARG A 281 1.16 -18.82 -2.15
C ARG A 281 1.30 -17.57 -2.98
N ARG A 282 1.17 -16.41 -2.33
CA ARG A 282 1.56 -15.15 -2.95
C ARG A 282 3.06 -15.22 -3.28
N SER A 283 3.42 -15.05 -4.56
CA SER A 283 4.83 -15.06 -5.00
C SER A 283 5.42 -13.66 -5.05
N ASP A 284 4.62 -12.66 -5.44
CA ASP A 284 4.99 -11.24 -5.47
C ASP A 284 3.73 -10.35 -5.33
N PHE A 285 3.85 -9.05 -5.67
CA PHE A 285 2.73 -8.10 -5.59
C PHE A 285 1.62 -8.36 -6.62
N PHE A 286 1.94 -8.99 -7.74
CA PHE A 286 1.04 -9.15 -8.89
C PHE A 286 0.55 -10.59 -9.08
N ASN A 287 1.29 -11.58 -8.55
CA ASN A 287 1.12 -12.97 -8.89
C ASN A 287 0.95 -13.88 -7.67
N ILE A 288 0.21 -14.96 -7.93
CA ILE A 288 -0.02 -16.06 -7.02
C ILE A 288 0.53 -17.31 -7.69
N ASN A 289 1.37 -18.05 -6.98
CA ASN A 289 1.82 -19.36 -7.43
C ASN A 289 0.82 -20.42 -6.96
N CYS A 290 -0.05 -20.89 -7.86
CA CYS A 290 -0.99 -21.99 -7.62
C CYS A 290 -0.23 -23.33 -7.59
N ASN A 291 0.41 -23.61 -6.47
CA ASN A 291 1.26 -24.78 -6.25
C ASN A 291 0.61 -25.86 -5.38
N ASP A 292 -0.72 -25.79 -5.20
CA ASP A 292 -1.54 -26.73 -4.45
C ASP A 292 -1.06 -27.01 -3.01
N GLU A 293 -0.30 -26.09 -2.40
CA GLU A 293 0.09 -26.21 -0.99
C GLU A 293 -1.09 -26.03 0.00
N GLY A 294 -2.29 -25.78 -0.52
CA GLY A 294 -3.54 -25.78 0.26
C GLY A 294 -3.71 -24.61 1.21
N ALA A 295 -4.91 -24.54 1.80
CA ALA A 295 -5.24 -23.62 2.87
C ALA A 295 -4.82 -24.20 4.22
N ILE A 296 -4.53 -23.34 5.20
CA ILE A 296 -4.27 -23.80 6.56
C ILE A 296 -5.60 -24.07 7.24
N TYR A 297 -5.78 -25.27 7.78
CA TYR A 297 -6.95 -25.65 8.56
C TYR A 297 -6.50 -26.07 9.95
N MET A 298 -7.15 -25.49 10.97
CA MET A 298 -6.85 -25.73 12.38
C MET A 298 -8.12 -26.06 13.15
N GLU A 299 -7.97 -26.86 14.19
CA GLU A 299 -9.04 -27.18 15.13
C GLU A 299 -8.63 -26.77 16.54
N ALA A 300 -9.55 -26.17 17.27
CA ALA A 300 -9.33 -25.72 18.64
C ALA A 300 -10.52 -26.09 19.52
N SER A 301 -10.26 -26.47 20.77
CA SER A 301 -11.28 -26.65 21.79
C SER A 301 -11.45 -25.38 22.62
N VAL A 302 -12.68 -24.91 22.80
CA VAL A 302 -12.99 -23.72 23.59
C VAL A 302 -13.56 -24.14 24.94
N ASN A 303 -12.95 -23.66 26.03
CA ASN A 303 -13.32 -24.01 27.40
C ASN A 303 -14.62 -23.32 27.91
N PHE A 304 -15.47 -22.87 27.00
CA PHE A 304 -16.76 -22.23 27.24
C PHE A 304 -17.88 -23.00 26.52
N THR A 305 -19.12 -22.86 26.97
CA THR A 305 -20.29 -23.09 26.11
C THR A 305 -20.50 -21.88 25.19
N ILE A 306 -21.25 -22.03 24.09
CA ILE A 306 -21.61 -20.88 23.23
C ILE A 306 -22.36 -19.83 24.05
N GLU A 307 -23.35 -20.26 24.85
CA GLU A 307 -24.15 -19.38 25.70
C GLU A 307 -23.29 -18.55 26.64
N GLU A 308 -22.34 -19.19 27.33
CA GLU A 308 -21.38 -18.49 28.18
C GLU A 308 -20.57 -17.46 27.39
N PHE A 309 -20.17 -17.77 26.15
CA PHE A 309 -19.32 -16.92 25.34
C PHE A 309 -20.02 -15.68 24.78
N ILE A 310 -21.31 -15.79 24.44
CA ILE A 310 -22.09 -14.74 23.77
C ILE A 310 -23.05 -13.98 24.71
N ASN A 311 -23.10 -14.33 26.00
CA ASN A 311 -24.00 -13.72 26.98
C ASN A 311 -23.30 -13.36 28.31
N PRO A 312 -22.77 -12.13 28.45
CA PRO A 312 -22.58 -11.14 27.39
C PRO A 312 -21.44 -11.55 26.43
N PRO A 313 -21.39 -11.00 25.20
CA PRO A 313 -20.32 -11.31 24.25
C PRO A 313 -18.94 -10.92 24.75
N LYS A 314 -18.04 -11.90 24.82
CA LYS A 314 -16.63 -11.75 25.22
C LYS A 314 -15.76 -11.27 24.05
N LEU A 315 -15.88 -9.98 23.72
CA LEU A 315 -15.18 -9.37 22.56
C LEU A 315 -13.66 -9.56 22.62
N GLU A 316 -13.08 -9.47 23.82
CA GLU A 316 -11.65 -9.64 24.10
C GLU A 316 -11.11 -11.05 23.79
N LEU A 317 -11.99 -12.04 23.68
CA LEU A 317 -11.62 -13.42 23.36
C LEU A 317 -11.85 -13.76 21.88
N LEU A 318 -12.52 -12.91 21.10
CA LEU A 318 -12.80 -13.17 19.68
C LEU A 318 -11.51 -13.38 18.88
N ASN A 319 -10.45 -12.62 19.17
CA ASN A 319 -9.17 -12.74 18.47
C ASN A 319 -8.50 -14.09 18.71
N LYS A 320 -8.81 -14.80 19.81
CA LYS A 320 -8.29 -16.14 20.09
C LYS A 320 -8.99 -17.24 19.29
N LEU A 321 -10.17 -16.95 18.74
CA LEU A 321 -10.87 -17.86 17.84
C LEU A 321 -10.31 -17.80 16.41
N LEU A 322 -9.47 -16.81 16.10
CA LEU A 322 -8.89 -16.60 14.77
C LEU A 322 -7.60 -17.43 14.60
N PRO A 323 -7.31 -17.91 13.38
CA PRO A 323 -6.10 -18.65 13.06
C PRO A 323 -4.81 -17.81 13.10
N CYS A 324 -4.93 -16.49 13.08
CA CYS A 324 -3.79 -15.57 13.16
C CYS A 324 -4.24 -14.21 13.72
N GLU A 325 -3.26 -13.36 14.05
CA GLU A 325 -3.51 -11.97 14.44
C GLU A 325 -4.22 -11.21 13.29
N PRO A 326 -5.43 -10.67 13.51
CA PRO A 326 -6.18 -9.98 12.46
C PRO A 326 -5.55 -8.62 12.15
N ASN A 327 -5.63 -8.20 10.88
CA ASN A 327 -5.17 -6.88 10.37
C ASN A 327 -3.67 -6.58 10.53
N LYS A 328 -2.85 -7.56 10.93
CA LYS A 328 -1.41 -7.41 10.98
C LYS A 328 -0.85 -7.23 9.57
N THR A 329 -0.15 -6.12 9.34
CA THR A 329 0.49 -5.89 8.05
C THR A 329 1.70 -6.82 7.91
N GLN A 330 1.64 -7.74 6.96
CA GLN A 330 2.75 -8.66 6.70
C GLN A 330 3.66 -8.14 5.58
N PRO A 331 4.99 -8.30 5.70
CA PRO A 331 5.93 -7.93 4.64
C PRO A 331 5.58 -8.60 3.31
N PHE A 332 5.75 -7.87 2.20
CA PHE A 332 5.41 -8.36 0.86
C PHE A 332 6.21 -9.59 0.46
N GLN A 333 7.46 -9.70 0.93
CA GLN A 333 8.38 -10.80 0.62
C GLN A 333 8.03 -12.09 1.36
N GLN A 334 7.12 -12.04 2.33
CA GLN A 334 6.72 -13.23 3.08
C GLN A 334 5.78 -14.08 2.23
N VAL A 335 6.13 -15.37 2.14
CA VAL A 335 5.29 -16.42 1.56
C VAL A 335 4.16 -16.68 2.55
N LEU A 336 2.94 -16.31 2.17
CA LEU A 336 1.76 -16.42 3.03
C LEU A 336 0.69 -17.30 2.37
N PRO A 337 -0.03 -18.11 3.16
CA PRO A 337 -1.21 -18.81 2.68
C PRO A 337 -2.31 -17.81 2.32
N GLN A 338 -3.08 -18.08 1.27
CA GLN A 338 -4.19 -17.21 0.86
C GLN A 338 -5.32 -17.19 1.88
N LEU A 339 -5.51 -18.33 2.55
CA LEU A 339 -6.65 -18.63 3.40
C LEU A 339 -6.20 -19.47 4.60
N LEU A 340 -6.65 -19.07 5.77
CA LEU A 340 -6.55 -19.81 7.02
C LEU A 340 -7.95 -19.98 7.59
N ILE A 341 -8.27 -21.18 8.03
CA ILE A 341 -9.54 -21.54 8.67
C ILE A 341 -9.23 -22.14 10.03
N GLN A 342 -9.96 -21.71 11.04
CA GLN A 342 -9.96 -22.35 12.36
C GLN A 342 -11.38 -22.75 12.75
N VAL A 343 -11.56 -24.03 13.08
CA VAL A 343 -12.79 -24.56 13.63
C VAL A 343 -12.64 -24.65 15.14
N ASN A 344 -13.50 -23.93 15.86
CA ASN A 344 -13.48 -23.83 17.31
C ASN A 344 -14.68 -24.59 17.87
N VAL A 345 -14.44 -25.69 18.59
CA VAL A 345 -15.47 -26.54 19.19
C VAL A 345 -15.65 -26.18 20.66
N PHE A 346 -16.84 -25.72 21.03
CA PHE A 346 -17.23 -25.35 22.39
C PHE A 346 -17.62 -26.58 23.22
N LYS A 347 -17.57 -26.48 24.55
CA LYS A 347 -17.95 -27.56 25.48
C LYS A 347 -19.33 -28.16 25.23
N CYS A 348 -20.27 -27.33 24.78
CA CYS A 348 -21.65 -27.74 24.49
C CYS A 348 -21.80 -28.38 23.09
N GLY A 349 -20.71 -28.63 22.36
CA GLY A 349 -20.72 -29.10 20.97
C GLY A 349 -21.01 -28.01 19.94
N GLY A 350 -21.21 -26.77 20.38
CA GLY A 350 -21.33 -25.62 19.48
C GLY A 350 -20.04 -25.34 18.72
N ILE A 351 -20.13 -24.73 17.54
CA ILE A 351 -18.99 -24.52 16.64
C ILE A 351 -18.91 -23.05 16.24
N ALA A 352 -17.72 -22.46 16.31
CA ALA A 352 -17.39 -21.22 15.60
C ALA A 352 -16.37 -21.50 14.50
N ILE A 353 -16.70 -21.11 13.27
CA ILE A 353 -15.81 -21.21 12.11
C ILE A 353 -15.23 -19.82 11.88
N SER A 354 -13.91 -19.72 12.01
CA SER A 354 -13.16 -18.49 11.84
C SER A 354 -12.32 -18.55 10.57
N LEU A 355 -12.23 -17.42 9.87
CA LEU A 355 -11.52 -17.31 8.60
C LEU A 355 -10.62 -16.08 8.61
N CYS A 356 -9.36 -16.25 8.21
CA CYS A 356 -8.46 -15.16 7.87
C CYS A 356 -7.96 -15.36 6.44
N ASN A 357 -7.97 -14.30 5.64
CA ASN A 357 -7.50 -14.33 4.27
C ASN A 357 -6.54 -13.18 3.99
N LEU A 358 -5.73 -13.33 2.94
CA LEU A 358 -4.96 -12.21 2.40
C LEU A 358 -5.92 -11.22 1.75
N HIS A 359 -6.07 -10.04 2.35
CA HIS A 359 -6.94 -8.99 1.81
C HIS A 359 -6.42 -8.45 0.47
N THR A 360 -5.13 -8.63 0.13
CA THR A 360 -4.61 -8.31 -1.23
C THR A 360 -5.28 -9.13 -2.32
N MET A 361 -5.93 -10.25 -1.97
CA MET A 361 -6.56 -11.16 -2.92
C MET A 361 -8.08 -11.14 -2.85
N LEU A 362 -8.66 -11.18 -1.64
CA LEU A 362 -10.08 -11.40 -1.47
C LEU A 362 -10.70 -10.26 -0.66
N ASP A 363 -11.71 -9.62 -1.25
CA ASP A 363 -12.64 -8.77 -0.53
C ASP A 363 -13.69 -9.60 0.22
N ALA A 364 -14.53 -8.93 1.02
CA ALA A 364 -15.58 -9.59 1.80
C ALA A 364 -16.60 -10.33 0.93
N SER A 365 -16.94 -9.79 -0.26
CA SER A 365 -17.82 -10.45 -1.22
C SER A 365 -17.21 -11.77 -1.72
N SER A 366 -15.93 -11.76 -2.08
CA SER A 366 -15.18 -12.95 -2.50
C SER A 366 -15.08 -13.99 -1.38
N CYS A 367 -14.85 -13.54 -0.15
CA CYS A 367 -14.86 -14.40 1.04
C CYS A 367 -16.24 -15.05 1.24
N CYS A 368 -17.31 -14.29 1.09
CA CYS A 368 -18.66 -14.83 1.20
C CYS A 368 -18.97 -15.85 0.09
N ALA A 369 -18.55 -15.59 -1.16
CA ALA A 369 -18.69 -16.53 -2.28
C ALA A 369 -17.93 -17.84 -2.01
N PHE A 370 -16.72 -17.76 -1.45
CA PHE A 370 -15.97 -18.92 -0.98
C PHE A 370 -16.77 -19.72 0.07
N LEU A 371 -17.28 -19.06 1.10
CA LEU A 371 -18.02 -19.72 2.18
C LEU A 371 -19.33 -20.37 1.67
N LYS A 372 -20.06 -19.71 0.76
CA LYS A 372 -21.27 -20.27 0.13
C LYS A 372 -20.95 -21.52 -0.70
N THR A 373 -19.85 -21.49 -1.45
CA THR A 373 -19.37 -22.64 -2.21
C THR A 373 -19.02 -23.79 -1.28
N TRP A 374 -18.23 -23.50 -0.23
CA TRP A 374 -17.82 -24.50 0.75
C TRP A 374 -19.03 -25.12 1.47
N SER A 375 -19.97 -24.30 1.94
CA SER A 375 -21.17 -24.77 2.64
C SER A 375 -22.08 -25.61 1.72
N SER A 376 -22.19 -25.24 0.44
CA SER A 376 -22.94 -25.99 -0.58
C SER A 376 -22.35 -27.38 -0.83
N ILE A 377 -21.02 -27.49 -0.86
CA ILE A 377 -20.33 -28.77 -0.99
C ILE A 377 -20.55 -29.63 0.26
N CYS A 378 -20.46 -29.05 1.46
CA CYS A 378 -20.72 -29.77 2.72
C CYS A 378 -22.16 -30.33 2.78
N LYS A 379 -23.13 -29.63 2.17
CA LYS A 379 -24.51 -30.11 2.04
C LYS A 379 -24.69 -31.20 0.98
N GLY A 380 -23.67 -31.52 0.20
CA GLY A 380 -23.72 -32.52 -0.86
C GLY A 380 -24.58 -32.08 -2.05
N LEU A 381 -24.68 -30.77 -2.32
CA LEU A 381 -25.42 -30.29 -3.48
C LEU A 381 -24.78 -30.80 -4.79
N PRO A 382 -25.59 -31.09 -5.83
CA PRO A 382 -25.08 -31.44 -7.14
C PRO A 382 -24.15 -30.35 -7.70
N LYS A 383 -23.13 -30.75 -8.46
CA LYS A 383 -22.13 -29.83 -9.03
C LYS A 383 -22.76 -28.68 -9.85
N ASP A 384 -23.84 -28.96 -10.55
CA ASP A 384 -24.54 -27.99 -11.41
C ASP A 384 -25.32 -26.92 -10.61
N GLU A 385 -25.57 -27.18 -9.32
CA GLU A 385 -26.21 -26.23 -8.39
C GLU A 385 -25.18 -25.41 -7.59
N ILE A 386 -23.90 -25.79 -7.63
CA ILE A 386 -22.83 -25.09 -6.91
C ILE A 386 -22.28 -23.98 -7.80
N SER A 387 -22.45 -22.73 -7.36
CA SER A 387 -21.82 -21.56 -7.97
C SER A 387 -20.32 -21.79 -8.18
N GLN A 388 -19.86 -21.53 -9.40
CA GLN A 388 -18.44 -21.64 -9.74
C GLN A 388 -17.78 -20.27 -9.55
N PRO A 389 -16.70 -20.16 -8.75
CA PRO A 389 -15.99 -18.91 -8.58
C PRO A 389 -15.34 -18.47 -9.90
N ASP A 390 -15.49 -17.20 -10.24
CA ASP A 390 -14.88 -16.59 -11.42
C ASP A 390 -13.63 -15.80 -11.04
N PHE A 391 -12.46 -16.38 -11.29
CA PHE A 391 -11.15 -15.75 -11.07
C PHE A 391 -10.63 -14.97 -12.28
N SER A 392 -11.35 -15.01 -13.40
CA SER A 392 -10.85 -14.56 -14.70
C SER A 392 -11.34 -13.18 -15.09
N SER A 393 -12.61 -12.85 -14.80
CA SER A 393 -13.19 -11.58 -15.25
C SER A 393 -12.50 -10.38 -14.62
N ALA A 394 -12.12 -10.44 -13.34
CA ALA A 394 -11.44 -9.35 -12.65
C ALA A 394 -10.10 -8.98 -13.29
N SER A 395 -9.23 -9.97 -13.49
CA SER A 395 -7.91 -9.79 -14.07
C SER A 395 -7.95 -9.49 -15.58
N SER A 396 -8.93 -10.03 -16.29
CA SER A 396 -9.13 -9.73 -17.72
C SER A 396 -9.66 -8.31 -17.93
N PHE A 397 -10.57 -7.86 -17.07
CA PHE A 397 -11.13 -6.51 -17.16
C PHE A 397 -10.14 -5.45 -16.65
N PHE A 398 -9.49 -5.71 -15.51
CA PHE A 398 -8.44 -4.86 -14.92
C PHE A 398 -7.09 -5.59 -14.93
N PRO A 399 -6.37 -5.61 -16.07
CA PRO A 399 -5.08 -6.25 -16.14
C PRO A 399 -4.09 -5.57 -15.18
N PRO A 400 -3.18 -6.34 -14.53
CA PRO A 400 -2.15 -5.77 -13.66
C PRO A 400 -1.35 -4.66 -14.35
N ARG A 401 -1.14 -3.54 -13.66
CA ARG A 401 -0.39 -2.38 -14.18
C ARG A 401 0.75 -2.03 -13.23
N ASN A 402 1.86 -1.57 -13.79
CA ASN A 402 2.89 -0.91 -13.00
C ASN A 402 2.36 0.46 -12.56
N ILE A 403 2.12 0.63 -11.26
CA ILE A 403 1.62 1.88 -10.67
C ILE A 403 2.75 2.84 -10.26
N SER A 404 3.98 2.61 -10.72
CA SER A 404 5.10 3.52 -10.49
C SER A 404 4.77 4.91 -11.05
N GLY A 405 5.01 5.93 -10.23
CA GLY A 405 4.72 7.32 -10.58
C GLY A 405 3.24 7.70 -10.47
N VAL A 406 2.34 6.81 -10.05
CA VAL A 406 1.02 7.24 -9.59
C VAL A 406 1.23 8.16 -8.40
N ARG A 407 0.49 9.27 -8.38
CA ARG A 407 0.66 10.30 -7.37
C ARG A 407 0.25 9.74 -6.00
N ASP A 408 1.01 10.08 -4.96
CA ASP A 408 0.82 9.49 -3.64
C ASP A 408 -0.63 9.68 -3.13
N GLY A 409 -1.24 10.85 -3.34
CA GLY A 409 -2.61 11.11 -2.88
C GLY A 409 -3.72 10.39 -3.63
N VAL A 410 -3.41 9.59 -4.65
CA VAL A 410 -4.40 8.81 -5.43
C VAL A 410 -4.55 7.38 -4.91
N LEU A 411 -3.45 6.68 -4.65
CA LEU A 411 -3.47 5.27 -4.23
C LEU A 411 -2.83 5.02 -2.85
N ASN A 412 -1.99 5.93 -2.35
CA ASN A 412 -1.16 5.73 -1.16
C ASN A 412 -1.32 6.88 -0.16
N PRO A 413 -2.22 6.80 0.83
CA PRO A 413 -2.15 7.72 1.96
C PRO A 413 -0.72 7.68 2.55
N LYS A 414 -0.15 8.85 2.82
CA LYS A 414 1.26 9.02 3.23
C LYS A 414 1.73 7.93 4.21
N PRO A 415 2.98 7.44 4.10
CA PRO A 415 3.58 6.49 5.03
C PRO A 415 3.67 7.11 6.44
N GLY A 416 2.61 6.90 7.23
CA GLY A 416 2.40 7.56 8.52
C GLY A 416 0.94 7.52 8.99
N LEU A 417 -0.03 7.54 8.05
CA LEU A 417 -1.45 7.35 8.36
C LEU A 417 -1.77 5.91 8.82
N ASN A 418 -0.98 4.94 8.39
CA ASN A 418 -1.16 3.51 8.67
C ASN A 418 -0.31 3.00 9.84
N LYS A 419 0.09 3.88 10.79
CA LYS A 419 0.77 3.42 12.00
C LYS A 419 -0.22 2.59 12.83
N GLU A 420 0.17 1.36 13.14
CA GLU A 420 -0.57 0.55 14.10
C GLU A 420 -0.53 1.25 15.47
N ARG A 421 -1.68 1.29 16.14
CA ARG A 421 -1.86 1.89 17.46
C ARG A 421 -2.59 0.90 18.34
N MET A 422 -2.44 1.05 19.66
CA MET A 422 -3.29 0.32 20.61
C MET A 422 -4.73 0.80 20.47
N CYS A 423 -5.54 -0.04 19.84
CA CYS A 423 -6.95 0.22 19.58
C CYS A 423 -7.80 -0.83 20.27
N THR A 424 -9.08 -0.53 20.45
CA THR A 424 -10.10 -1.53 20.78
C THR A 424 -11.16 -1.57 19.69
N THR A 425 -11.66 -2.77 19.40
CA THR A 425 -12.84 -2.95 18.54
C THR A 425 -14.07 -3.23 19.40
N THR A 426 -15.00 -2.30 19.40
CA THR A 426 -16.25 -2.36 20.17
C THR A 426 -17.44 -2.51 19.22
N ARG A 427 -18.45 -3.25 19.67
CA ARG A 427 -19.68 -3.52 18.92
C ARG A 427 -20.83 -2.64 19.41
N PHE A 428 -21.50 -1.98 18.47
CA PHE A 428 -22.68 -1.15 18.72
C PHE A 428 -23.85 -1.62 17.86
N LEU A 429 -24.97 -1.98 18.48
CA LEU A 429 -26.19 -2.38 17.77
C LEU A 429 -27.11 -1.17 17.59
N PHE A 430 -27.44 -0.87 16.33
CA PHE A 430 -28.48 0.06 15.95
C PHE A 430 -29.72 -0.73 15.54
N ASN A 431 -30.72 -0.79 16.42
CA ASN A 431 -31.96 -1.49 16.11
C ASN A 431 -32.78 -0.76 15.04
N THR A 432 -33.77 -1.46 14.48
CA THR A 432 -34.60 -0.93 13.39
C THR A 432 -35.30 0.39 13.76
N ASN A 433 -35.71 0.57 15.01
CA ASN A 433 -36.36 1.81 15.47
C ASN A 433 -35.38 2.99 15.46
N ALA A 434 -34.18 2.80 16.02
CA ALA A 434 -33.13 3.81 16.02
C ALA A 434 -32.74 4.23 14.60
N ILE A 435 -32.59 3.25 13.69
CA ILE A 435 -32.30 3.51 12.27
C ILE A 435 -33.41 4.33 11.61
N ASN A 436 -34.68 3.99 11.87
CA ASN A 436 -35.82 4.71 11.30
C ASN A 436 -35.92 6.15 11.83
N GLU A 437 -35.65 6.39 13.12
CA GLU A 437 -35.62 7.74 13.70
C GLU A 437 -34.48 8.57 13.10
N LEU A 438 -33.27 8.02 12.99
CA LEU A 438 -32.14 8.69 12.35
C LEU A 438 -32.45 8.99 10.87
N ARG A 439 -33.13 8.07 10.18
CA ARG A 439 -33.56 8.28 8.79
C ARG A 439 -34.50 9.47 8.68
N ALA A 440 -35.53 9.54 9.53
CA ALA A 440 -36.47 10.67 9.54
C ALA A 440 -35.75 12.01 9.77
N LYS A 441 -34.74 12.06 10.64
CA LYS A 441 -33.91 13.27 10.89
C LYS A 441 -33.01 13.67 9.72
N SER A 442 -32.76 12.75 8.79
CA SER A 442 -31.86 12.94 7.65
C SER A 442 -32.59 13.29 6.34
N GLU A 443 -33.93 13.23 6.33
CA GLU A 443 -34.74 13.51 5.15
C GLU A 443 -34.94 15.03 4.97
N ASN A 444 -35.01 15.48 3.71
CA ASN A 444 -35.44 16.83 3.36
C ASN A 444 -36.94 16.81 3.05
N ASP A 445 -37.64 17.89 3.38
CA ASP A 445 -38.99 18.15 2.87
C ASP A 445 -38.92 18.31 1.34
N GLY A 446 -39.10 17.21 0.58
CA GLY A 446 -39.28 17.26 -0.88
C GLY A 446 -38.42 16.35 -1.76
N THR A 447 -37.52 15.53 -1.23
CA THR A 447 -36.79 14.52 -2.04
C THR A 447 -37.54 13.18 -2.11
N SER A 448 -37.79 12.65 -3.31
CA SER A 448 -38.62 11.46 -3.54
C SER A 448 -37.97 10.12 -3.15
N SER A 449 -36.64 10.06 -2.94
CA SER A 449 -35.93 8.83 -2.55
C SER A 449 -35.50 8.82 -1.08
N LYS A 450 -35.98 7.84 -0.30
CA LYS A 450 -35.57 7.62 1.09
C LYS A 450 -34.07 7.34 1.21
N ASN A 451 -33.45 7.82 2.29
CA ASN A 451 -32.03 7.57 2.58
C ASN A 451 -31.82 6.10 2.98
N THR A 452 -30.74 5.47 2.49
CA THR A 452 -30.43 4.07 2.84
C THR A 452 -30.03 3.94 4.32
N ARG A 453 -30.18 2.74 4.91
CA ARG A 453 -29.74 2.48 6.30
C ARG A 453 -28.25 2.79 6.48
N TYR A 454 -27.43 2.36 5.51
CA TYR A 454 -26.00 2.59 5.49
C TYR A 454 -25.65 4.08 5.49
N GLN A 455 -26.22 4.87 4.58
CA GLN A 455 -25.93 6.32 4.48
C GLN A 455 -26.18 7.05 5.81
N VAL A 456 -27.30 6.74 6.45
CA VAL A 456 -27.70 7.40 7.70
C VAL A 456 -26.79 6.97 8.85
N LEU A 457 -26.51 5.67 8.99
CA LEU A 457 -25.66 5.17 10.07
C LEU A 457 -24.21 5.59 9.92
N SER A 458 -23.62 5.47 8.73
CA SER A 458 -22.22 5.80 8.52
C SER A 458 -21.93 7.27 8.75
N THR A 459 -22.85 8.17 8.35
CA THR A 459 -22.69 9.61 8.59
C THR A 459 -22.94 10.00 10.05
N PHE A 460 -23.91 9.35 10.71
CA PHE A 460 -24.12 9.50 12.15
C PHE A 460 -22.88 9.07 12.93
N ILE A 461 -22.36 7.88 12.67
CA ILE A 461 -21.17 7.34 13.34
C ILE A 461 -19.94 8.20 13.03
N SER A 462 -19.72 8.62 11.78
CA SER A 462 -18.58 9.48 11.44
C SER A 462 -18.59 10.82 12.17
N LYS A 463 -19.79 11.38 12.43
CA LYS A 463 -19.93 12.61 13.22
C LYS A 463 -19.45 12.37 14.66
N HIS A 464 -19.96 11.34 15.32
CA HIS A 464 -19.64 11.06 16.72
C HIS A 464 -18.18 10.59 16.90
N MET A 465 -17.65 9.77 15.99
CA MET A 465 -16.22 9.44 15.95
C MET A 465 -15.35 10.70 15.80
N GLY A 466 -15.74 11.61 14.89
CA GLY A 466 -15.06 12.90 14.70
C GLY A 466 -15.04 13.74 15.97
N MET A 467 -16.18 13.84 16.66
CA MET A 467 -16.28 14.55 17.94
C MET A 467 -15.39 13.94 19.01
N ALA A 468 -15.39 12.61 19.15
CA ALA A 468 -14.53 11.91 20.11
C ALA A 468 -13.04 12.15 19.86
N CYS A 469 -12.59 12.12 18.58
CA CYS A 469 -11.21 12.45 18.23
C CYS A 469 -10.83 13.91 18.56
N MET A 470 -11.76 14.86 18.33
CA MET A 470 -11.52 16.27 18.64
C MET A 470 -11.41 16.51 20.15
N GLU A 471 -12.22 15.83 20.96
CA GLU A 471 -12.18 15.94 22.41
C GLU A 471 -10.90 15.35 23.01
N GLU A 472 -10.48 14.16 22.54
CA GLU A 472 -9.25 13.54 23.03
C GLU A 472 -8.00 14.39 22.76
N SER A 473 -7.91 14.92 21.54
CA SER A 473 -6.64 15.37 20.99
C SER A 473 -6.16 16.74 21.49
N SER A 474 -7.00 17.51 22.20
CA SER A 474 -6.64 18.79 22.86
C SER A 474 -5.84 19.78 21.99
N TYR A 475 -5.89 19.67 20.66
CA TYR A 475 -5.07 20.47 19.76
C TYR A 475 -5.59 21.90 19.63
N ASP A 476 -4.67 22.87 19.53
CA ASP A 476 -4.95 24.30 19.28
C ASP A 476 -5.56 24.57 17.88
N SER A 477 -5.57 23.59 16.96
CA SER A 477 -6.18 23.72 15.63
C SER A 477 -6.94 22.46 15.21
N PRO A 478 -8.18 22.58 14.68
CA PRO A 478 -8.97 21.44 14.26
C PRO A 478 -8.35 20.77 13.02
N ARG A 479 -8.08 19.46 13.12
CA ARG A 479 -7.63 18.66 11.97
C ARG A 479 -8.79 18.40 11.00
N PRO A 480 -8.56 18.51 9.68
CA PRO A 480 -9.44 17.99 8.63
C PRO A 480 -9.97 16.59 8.94
N VAL A 481 -11.23 16.31 8.62
CA VAL A 481 -11.83 14.98 8.76
C VAL A 481 -12.13 14.46 7.37
N VAL A 482 -11.65 13.26 7.08
CA VAL A 482 -11.89 12.58 5.80
C VAL A 482 -12.60 11.27 6.09
N VAL A 483 -13.68 11.02 5.36
CA VAL A 483 -14.42 9.77 5.47
C VAL A 483 -14.25 8.99 4.16
N VAL A 484 -13.74 7.76 4.26
CA VAL A 484 -13.54 6.86 3.14
C VAL A 484 -14.58 5.75 3.21
N HIS A 485 -15.44 5.67 2.19
CA HIS A 485 -16.37 4.56 2.01
C HIS A 485 -15.83 3.58 0.98
N VAL A 486 -15.74 2.31 1.35
CA VAL A 486 -15.33 1.25 0.41
C VAL A 486 -16.54 0.74 -0.35
N VAL A 487 -16.52 0.84 -1.67
CA VAL A 487 -17.66 0.54 -2.55
C VAL A 487 -17.37 -0.69 -3.41
N ASP A 488 -18.29 -1.67 -3.42
CA ASP A 488 -18.26 -2.79 -4.35
C ASP A 488 -18.62 -2.31 -5.77
N ILE A 489 -17.68 -2.50 -6.72
CA ILE A 489 -17.85 -2.05 -8.10
C ILE A 489 -18.56 -3.08 -8.99
N ARG A 490 -18.73 -4.34 -8.54
CA ARG A 490 -19.36 -5.41 -9.33
C ARG A 490 -20.74 -4.98 -9.86
N ARG A 491 -21.61 -4.51 -8.96
CA ARG A 491 -22.97 -4.08 -9.32
C ARG A 491 -23.01 -2.76 -10.09
N ARG A 492 -21.99 -1.92 -9.97
CA ARG A 492 -21.91 -0.63 -10.68
C ARG A 492 -21.52 -0.83 -12.13
N ILE A 493 -20.59 -1.74 -12.39
CA ILE A 493 -20.15 -2.07 -13.74
C ILE A 493 -21.16 -3.03 -14.40
N GLY A 494 -21.66 -4.02 -13.66
CA GLY A 494 -22.46 -5.12 -14.21
C GLY A 494 -21.56 -6.10 -14.96
N GLU A 495 -22.02 -6.61 -16.10
CA GLU A 495 -21.21 -7.50 -16.95
C GLU A 495 -19.83 -6.91 -17.26
N PRO A 496 -18.74 -7.70 -17.15
CA PRO A 496 -18.71 -9.16 -16.99
C PRO A 496 -18.80 -9.67 -15.54
N PHE A 497 -18.95 -8.79 -14.54
CA PHE A 497 -18.91 -9.19 -13.13
C PHE A 497 -20.23 -9.76 -12.63
N SER A 498 -20.13 -10.84 -11.86
CA SER A 498 -21.21 -11.40 -11.07
C SER A 498 -20.88 -11.31 -9.58
N GLN A 499 -21.76 -11.81 -8.71
CA GLN A 499 -21.45 -11.94 -7.27
C GLN A 499 -20.36 -12.99 -7.01
N ASP A 500 -20.15 -13.91 -7.96
CA ASP A 500 -19.16 -14.97 -7.88
C ASP A 500 -17.80 -14.56 -8.47
N SER A 501 -17.67 -13.34 -9.03
CA SER A 501 -16.39 -12.80 -9.47
C SER A 501 -15.47 -12.55 -8.27
N ILE A 502 -14.35 -13.27 -8.24
CA ILE A 502 -13.38 -13.29 -7.13
C ILE A 502 -12.29 -12.25 -7.36
N GLY A 503 -11.94 -11.53 -6.29
CA GLY A 503 -10.89 -10.53 -6.28
C GLY A 503 -11.28 -9.29 -5.48
N ASN A 504 -10.36 -8.35 -5.32
CA ASN A 504 -10.70 -7.01 -4.85
C ASN A 504 -11.32 -6.18 -5.97
N LEU A 505 -12.65 -6.22 -6.08
CA LEU A 505 -13.41 -5.34 -6.97
C LEU A 505 -14.03 -4.24 -6.10
N LEU A 506 -13.15 -3.43 -5.52
CA LEU A 506 -13.47 -2.38 -4.57
C LEU A 506 -12.93 -1.04 -5.05
N TRP A 507 -13.65 0.04 -4.76
CA TRP A 507 -13.15 1.39 -4.97
C TRP A 507 -13.39 2.27 -3.73
N PRO A 508 -12.37 3.01 -3.25
CA PRO A 508 -12.54 3.97 -2.17
C PRO A 508 -13.21 5.25 -2.68
N THR A 509 -14.27 5.67 -1.99
CA THR A 509 -14.92 6.97 -2.18
C THR A 509 -14.52 7.88 -1.03
N VAL A 510 -13.86 9.00 -1.34
CA VAL A 510 -13.32 9.94 -0.35
C VAL A 510 -14.26 11.12 -0.17
N LEU A 511 -14.67 11.40 1.06
CA LEU A 511 -15.50 12.55 1.42
C LEU A 511 -14.66 13.52 2.24
N ASN A 512 -14.54 14.76 1.77
CA ASN A 512 -14.04 15.84 2.59
C ASN A 512 -15.12 16.27 3.60
N CYS A 513 -14.84 16.05 4.87
CA CYS A 513 -15.69 16.37 6.00
C CYS A 513 -15.05 17.43 6.93
N ASP A 514 -14.14 18.26 6.44
CA ASP A 514 -13.38 19.29 7.19
C ASP A 514 -14.25 20.28 7.96
N LYS A 515 -15.54 20.35 7.65
CA LYS A 515 -16.52 21.22 8.31
C LYS A 515 -17.35 20.53 9.39
N ILE A 516 -17.13 19.22 9.66
CA ILE A 516 -17.83 18.52 10.73
C ILE A 516 -17.50 19.19 12.05
N ASN A 517 -18.52 19.68 12.71
CA ASN A 517 -18.49 20.22 14.06
C ASN A 517 -19.80 19.83 14.77
N MET A 518 -19.96 20.24 16.04
CA MET A 518 -21.17 19.93 16.82
C MET A 518 -22.47 20.34 16.12
N ASN A 519 -22.45 21.45 15.38
CA ASN A 519 -23.61 22.00 14.67
C ASN A 519 -23.90 21.31 13.33
N THR A 520 -23.06 20.36 12.90
CA THR A 520 -23.28 19.64 11.64
C THR A 520 -24.44 18.67 11.80
N HIS A 521 -25.47 18.82 10.97
CA HIS A 521 -26.61 17.91 10.96
C HIS A 521 -26.30 16.66 10.13
N VAL A 522 -26.77 15.49 10.58
CA VAL A 522 -26.64 14.21 9.86
C VAL A 522 -27.14 14.34 8.42
N ARG A 523 -28.23 15.10 8.22
CA ARG A 523 -28.80 15.41 6.91
C ARG A 523 -27.79 16.01 5.93
N ASP A 524 -26.95 16.94 6.39
CA ASP A 524 -25.96 17.60 5.53
C ASP A 524 -24.85 16.62 5.13
N LEU A 525 -24.45 15.75 6.04
CA LEU A 525 -23.49 14.68 5.77
C LEU A 525 -24.04 13.63 4.81
N VAL A 526 -25.31 13.25 4.96
CA VAL A 526 -25.97 12.34 4.01
C VAL A 526 -26.05 12.96 2.62
N ARG A 527 -26.29 14.26 2.52
CA ARG A 527 -26.29 14.98 1.24
C ARG A 527 -24.91 14.95 0.59
N ILE A 528 -23.85 15.32 1.33
CA ILE A 528 -22.46 15.25 0.84
C ILE A 528 -22.12 13.83 0.40
N MET A 529 -22.44 12.83 1.22
CA MET A 529 -22.18 11.43 0.90
C MET A 529 -22.88 10.99 -0.38
N LYS A 530 -24.13 11.39 -0.60
CA LYS A 530 -24.85 11.08 -1.86
C LYS A 530 -24.22 11.75 -3.07
N GLU A 531 -23.83 13.01 -2.94
CA GLU A 531 -23.16 13.77 -4.00
C GLU A 531 -21.83 13.08 -4.37
N GLU A 532 -21.00 12.76 -3.39
CA GLU A 532 -19.68 12.12 -3.60
C GLU A 532 -19.80 10.69 -4.14
N ILE A 533 -20.62 9.83 -3.53
CA ILE A 533 -20.85 8.45 -4.01
C ILE A 533 -21.50 8.44 -5.42
N GLY A 534 -22.26 9.49 -5.75
CA GLY A 534 -22.88 9.67 -7.06
C GLY A 534 -21.88 9.88 -8.20
N LYS A 535 -20.66 10.35 -7.91
CA LYS A 535 -19.61 10.57 -8.93
C LYS A 535 -19.04 9.26 -9.50
N TYR A 536 -19.13 8.16 -8.75
CA TYR A 536 -18.56 6.86 -9.13
C TYR A 536 -19.55 6.05 -9.96
N THR A 537 -19.67 6.41 -11.23
CA THR A 537 -20.60 5.77 -12.19
C THR A 537 -19.94 4.62 -12.94
N LYS A 538 -20.75 3.85 -13.69
CA LYS A 538 -20.25 2.81 -14.60
C LYS A 538 -19.24 3.36 -15.60
N GLU A 539 -19.54 4.54 -16.15
CA GLU A 539 -18.73 5.21 -17.17
C GLU A 539 -17.34 5.58 -16.63
N MET A 540 -17.25 6.01 -15.36
CA MET A 540 -15.98 6.29 -14.70
C MET A 540 -15.11 5.03 -14.62
N PHE A 541 -15.66 3.88 -14.24
CA PHE A 541 -14.90 2.62 -14.17
C PHE A 541 -14.52 2.09 -15.56
N LEU A 542 -15.39 2.25 -16.57
CA LEU A 542 -15.06 1.92 -17.96
C LEU A 542 -13.93 2.81 -18.51
N LYS A 543 -13.90 4.09 -18.11
CA LYS A 543 -12.81 5.00 -18.43
C LYS A 543 -11.51 4.58 -17.76
N MET A 544 -11.54 4.23 -16.46
CA MET A 544 -10.38 3.69 -15.76
C MET A 544 -9.82 2.42 -16.43
N GLN A 545 -10.72 1.58 -16.93
CA GLN A 545 -10.37 0.38 -17.68
C GLN A 545 -9.67 0.73 -19.01
N SER A 546 -10.28 1.58 -19.82
CA SER A 546 -9.86 1.86 -21.20
C SER A 546 -8.69 2.84 -21.30
N ASP A 547 -8.61 3.84 -20.41
CA ASP A 547 -7.52 4.80 -20.36
C ASP A 547 -6.44 4.36 -19.36
N GLN A 548 -5.30 3.92 -19.91
CA GLN A 548 -4.16 3.50 -19.09
C GLN A 548 -3.59 4.62 -18.22
N ARG A 549 -3.80 5.89 -18.57
CA ARG A 549 -3.28 7.05 -17.83
C ARG A 549 -4.26 7.58 -16.79
N PHE A 550 -5.46 7.02 -16.68
CA PHE A 550 -6.49 7.53 -15.77
C PHE A 550 -5.98 7.71 -14.34
N LEU A 551 -5.27 6.73 -13.78
CA LEU A 551 -4.73 6.78 -12.41
C LEU A 551 -3.67 7.89 -12.20
N TRP A 552 -3.07 8.40 -13.27
CA TRP A 552 -2.07 9.49 -13.23
C TRP A 552 -2.67 10.87 -13.55
N SER A 553 -3.93 10.90 -13.96
CA SER A 553 -4.63 12.10 -14.40
C SER A 553 -5.01 13.01 -13.24
N ASP A 554 -5.13 14.32 -13.52
CA ASP A 554 -5.64 15.29 -12.55
C ASP A 554 -7.09 14.99 -12.17
N GLU A 555 -7.88 14.44 -13.11
CA GLU A 555 -9.25 14.00 -12.85
C GLU A 555 -9.34 12.93 -11.76
N CYS A 556 -8.45 11.92 -11.80
CA CYS A 556 -8.40 10.91 -10.73
C CYS A 556 -7.87 11.50 -9.41
N ALA A 557 -6.93 12.44 -9.47
CA ALA A 557 -6.44 13.15 -8.29
C ALA A 557 -7.52 14.00 -7.61
N GLU A 558 -8.38 14.66 -8.40
CA GLU A 558 -9.54 15.40 -7.91
C GLU A 558 -10.58 14.46 -7.27
N LEU A 559 -10.87 13.33 -7.92
CA LEU A 559 -11.80 12.30 -7.40
C LEU A 559 -11.32 11.68 -6.09
N MET A 560 -10.00 11.57 -5.90
CA MET A 560 -9.38 11.02 -4.69
C MET A 560 -9.08 12.09 -3.63
N HIS A 561 -9.38 13.36 -3.91
CA HIS A 561 -9.07 14.48 -3.03
C HIS A 561 -7.59 14.52 -2.58
N GLU A 562 -6.66 14.31 -3.52
CA GLU A 562 -5.21 14.19 -3.27
C GLU A 562 -4.65 15.27 -2.33
N GLY A 563 -5.06 16.53 -2.50
CA GLY A 563 -4.58 17.65 -1.68
C GLY A 563 -4.95 17.59 -0.19
N LEU A 564 -5.82 16.66 0.24
CA LEU A 564 -6.14 16.48 1.66
C LEU A 564 -5.05 15.76 2.41
N VAL A 565 -4.26 14.91 1.73
CA VAL A 565 -3.17 14.14 2.37
C VAL A 565 -2.09 15.07 2.94
N GLU A 566 -1.94 16.27 2.39
CA GLU A 566 -1.00 17.28 2.88
C GLU A 566 -1.42 17.92 4.21
N LYS A 567 -2.71 17.83 4.58
CA LYS A 567 -3.26 18.49 5.76
C LYS A 567 -3.34 17.61 7.01
N ASP A 568 -2.72 16.42 6.99
CA ASP A 568 -2.76 15.42 8.07
C ASP A 568 -4.18 15.16 8.62
N PRO A 569 -5.13 14.72 7.77
CA PRO A 569 -6.52 14.55 8.17
C PRO A 569 -6.68 13.38 9.14
N ILE A 570 -7.71 13.47 9.98
CA ILE A 570 -8.28 12.31 10.67
C ILE A 570 -9.07 11.51 9.63
N VAL A 571 -8.64 10.29 9.34
CA VAL A 571 -9.29 9.44 8.33
C VAL A 571 -10.15 8.39 9.02
N PHE A 572 -11.43 8.34 8.67
CA PHE A 572 -12.35 7.28 9.04
C PHE A 572 -12.63 6.37 7.84
N VAL A 573 -12.52 5.06 8.01
CA VAL A 573 -12.79 4.07 6.95
C VAL A 573 -14.07 3.30 7.29
N PHE A 574 -15.03 3.28 6.37
CA PHE A 574 -16.28 2.56 6.52
C PHE A 574 -16.43 1.49 5.45
N THR A 575 -16.71 0.26 5.88
CA THR A 575 -17.02 -0.88 5.01
C THR A 575 -18.29 -1.57 5.50
N SER A 576 -19.03 -2.23 4.59
CA SER A 576 -20.32 -2.85 4.90
C SER A 576 -20.38 -4.26 4.38
N TRP A 577 -20.69 -5.21 5.27
CA TRP A 577 -20.95 -6.61 4.96
C TRP A 577 -22.45 -6.95 4.95
N VAL A 578 -23.31 -5.94 5.12
CA VAL A 578 -24.77 -6.02 5.03
C VAL A 578 -25.19 -6.54 3.65
N ASN A 579 -26.20 -7.41 3.60
CA ASN A 579 -26.72 -8.05 2.38
C ASN A 579 -25.69 -8.87 1.55
N MET A 580 -24.57 -9.32 2.13
CA MET A 580 -23.63 -10.21 1.41
C MET A 580 -24.04 -11.69 1.48
N GLY A 581 -24.87 -12.06 2.46
CA GLY A 581 -25.38 -13.43 2.64
C GLY A 581 -24.61 -14.28 3.65
N PHE A 582 -23.77 -13.67 4.51
CA PHE A 582 -23.10 -14.39 5.60
C PHE A 582 -24.10 -15.08 6.57
N ASN A 583 -25.24 -14.44 6.85
CA ASN A 583 -26.28 -15.01 7.73
C ASN A 583 -27.07 -16.16 7.07
N GLU A 584 -26.87 -16.41 5.78
CA GLU A 584 -27.55 -17.47 5.02
C GLU A 584 -26.68 -18.73 4.88
N LEU A 585 -25.42 -18.68 5.33
CA LEU A 585 -24.50 -19.80 5.28
C LEU A 585 -25.05 -20.97 6.09
N ASP A 586 -25.12 -22.14 5.47
CA ASP A 586 -25.57 -23.37 6.11
C ASP A 586 -24.70 -24.52 5.61
N PHE A 587 -23.93 -25.10 6.54
CA PHE A 587 -23.02 -26.21 6.27
C PHE A 587 -23.70 -27.58 6.36
N GLY A 588 -25.01 -27.62 6.64
CA GLY A 588 -25.81 -28.83 6.80
C GLY A 588 -26.40 -28.99 8.21
N TRP A 589 -25.98 -28.16 9.17
CA TRP A 589 -26.44 -28.17 10.56
C TRP A 589 -27.14 -26.87 10.98
N GLY A 590 -27.54 -26.04 10.01
CA GLY A 590 -28.27 -24.80 10.25
C GLY A 590 -27.45 -23.53 10.00
N LYS A 591 -28.15 -22.41 10.08
CA LYS A 591 -27.60 -21.06 9.86
C LYS A 591 -26.77 -20.58 11.06
N PRO A 592 -25.81 -19.65 10.87
CA PRO A 592 -25.05 -19.10 11.98
C PRO A 592 -25.96 -18.38 12.97
N LEU A 593 -25.72 -18.62 14.26
CA LEU A 593 -26.36 -17.88 15.34
C LEU A 593 -25.87 -16.43 15.39
N TRP A 594 -24.58 -16.21 15.13
CA TRP A 594 -23.97 -14.90 15.23
C TRP A 594 -22.79 -14.78 14.27
N LEU A 595 -22.72 -13.65 13.57
CA LEU A 595 -21.57 -13.26 12.77
C LEU A 595 -20.75 -12.25 13.57
N ALA A 596 -19.54 -12.65 13.96
CA ALA A 596 -18.61 -11.80 14.70
C ALA A 596 -17.40 -11.43 13.85
N LEU A 597 -16.82 -10.27 14.15
CA LEU A 597 -15.51 -9.85 13.66
C LEU A 597 -14.49 -9.99 14.79
N ARG A 598 -13.28 -9.47 14.58
CA ARG A 598 -12.34 -9.25 15.68
C ARG A 598 -12.95 -8.31 16.73
N GLY A 599 -12.52 -8.45 17.98
CA GLY A 599 -13.04 -7.67 19.10
C GLY A 599 -11.96 -7.32 20.12
N GLY A 600 -12.26 -6.34 20.96
CA GLY A 600 -11.42 -5.94 22.09
C GLY A 600 -10.08 -5.30 21.69
N PRO A 601 -9.17 -5.16 22.67
CA PRO A 601 -7.88 -4.49 22.48
C PRO A 601 -6.95 -5.26 21.54
N GLN A 602 -6.32 -4.54 20.61
CA GLN A 602 -5.34 -5.07 19.65
C GLN A 602 -4.54 -3.91 19.04
N GLU A 603 -3.24 -4.14 18.81
CA GLU A 603 -2.45 -3.24 17.96
C GLU A 603 -2.90 -3.38 16.49
N THR A 604 -3.42 -2.30 15.91
CA THR A 604 -4.02 -2.29 14.56
C THR A 604 -4.12 -0.86 14.01
N MET A 605 -4.51 -0.71 12.74
CA MET A 605 -5.00 0.57 12.22
C MET A 605 -6.28 1.02 12.95
N ALA A 606 -6.30 2.28 13.38
CA ALA A 606 -7.43 2.92 14.04
C ALA A 606 -8.51 3.37 13.04
N ASN A 607 -9.64 3.84 13.57
CA ASN A 607 -10.65 4.62 12.87
C ASN A 607 -11.38 3.88 11.73
N ALA A 608 -11.61 2.57 11.91
CA ALA A 608 -12.33 1.75 10.96
C ALA A 608 -13.68 1.29 11.53
N THR A 609 -14.73 1.26 10.70
CA THR A 609 -16.04 0.71 11.05
C THR A 609 -16.49 -0.32 10.03
N VAL A 610 -16.89 -1.50 10.50
CA VAL A 610 -17.49 -2.55 9.68
C VAL A 610 -18.95 -2.72 10.08
N PHE A 611 -19.86 -2.66 9.10
CA PHE A 611 -21.28 -2.93 9.33
C PHE A 611 -21.64 -4.38 9.04
N THR A 612 -22.34 -5.03 9.97
CA THR A 612 -22.93 -6.36 9.78
C THR A 612 -24.43 -6.29 10.02
N GLU A 613 -25.19 -7.16 9.35
CA GLU A 613 -26.64 -7.21 9.48
C GLU A 613 -27.06 -8.21 10.55
N THR A 614 -28.10 -7.84 11.30
CA THR A 614 -28.75 -8.70 12.27
C THR A 614 -30.26 -8.73 12.03
N ASN A 615 -30.99 -9.63 12.70
CA ASN A 615 -32.45 -9.64 12.59
C ASN A 615 -33.09 -8.39 13.22
N GLU A 616 -32.44 -7.81 14.23
CA GLU A 616 -32.93 -6.63 14.95
C GLU A 616 -32.56 -5.29 14.28
N GLY A 617 -31.49 -5.27 13.47
CA GLY A 617 -30.99 -4.05 12.85
C GLY A 617 -29.60 -4.21 12.22
N ILE A 618 -28.68 -3.32 12.56
CA ILE A 618 -27.31 -3.30 12.05
C ILE A 618 -26.34 -3.17 13.22
N GLU A 619 -25.32 -4.03 13.25
CA GLU A 619 -24.18 -3.86 14.14
C GLU A 619 -23.10 -3.04 13.43
N ALA A 620 -22.55 -2.06 14.14
CA ALA A 620 -21.34 -1.36 13.78
C ALA A 620 -20.20 -1.84 14.67
N TRP A 621 -19.19 -2.46 14.07
CA TRP A 621 -17.95 -2.85 14.74
C TRP A 621 -16.94 -1.75 14.53
N VAL A 622 -16.81 -0.90 15.54
CA VAL A 622 -16.02 0.34 15.50
C VAL A 622 -14.67 0.06 16.13
N THR A 623 -13.59 0.38 15.40
CA THR A 623 -12.21 0.34 15.88
C THR A 623 -11.72 1.76 16.07
N MET A 624 -11.28 2.10 17.28
CA MET A 624 -10.61 3.36 17.59
C MET A 624 -9.50 3.13 18.62
N GLU A 625 -8.62 4.10 18.80
CA GLU A 625 -7.70 4.10 19.94
C GLU A 625 -8.49 4.01 21.26
N GLU A 626 -7.95 3.29 22.25
CA GLU A 626 -8.70 2.96 23.47
C GLU A 626 -9.25 4.20 24.19
N LYS A 627 -8.46 5.27 24.23
CA LYS A 627 -8.87 6.55 24.84
C LYS A 627 -10.00 7.22 24.08
N THR A 628 -9.93 7.26 22.76
CA THR A 628 -10.98 7.84 21.92
C THR A 628 -12.26 7.01 21.95
N MET A 629 -12.13 5.66 21.97
CA MET A 629 -13.28 4.77 22.12
C MET A 629 -14.01 5.03 23.45
N ALA A 630 -13.28 5.21 24.55
CA ALA A 630 -13.89 5.50 25.84
C ALA A 630 -14.75 6.78 25.81
N ILE A 631 -14.37 7.79 25.02
CA ILE A 631 -15.20 8.99 24.83
C ILE A 631 -16.48 8.64 24.06
N LEU A 632 -16.38 7.90 22.96
CA LEU A 632 -17.53 7.47 22.17
C LEU A 632 -18.49 6.57 22.97
N GLU A 633 -17.96 5.68 23.80
CA GLU A 633 -18.71 4.80 24.71
C GLU A 633 -19.44 5.55 25.83
N ASN A 634 -19.14 6.85 26.03
CA ASN A 634 -19.83 7.71 26.99
C ASN A 634 -20.62 8.85 26.32
N ASP A 635 -20.65 8.90 24.99
CA ASP A 635 -21.41 9.91 24.24
C ASP A 635 -22.92 9.64 24.36
N VAL A 636 -23.62 10.47 25.13
CA VAL A 636 -25.05 10.32 25.43
C VAL A 636 -25.92 10.42 24.17
N ASP A 637 -25.56 11.29 23.23
CA ASP A 637 -26.32 11.47 21.99
C ASP A 637 -26.11 10.28 21.04
N PHE A 638 -24.91 9.70 21.04
CA PHE A 638 -24.59 8.46 20.32
C PHE A 638 -25.37 7.26 20.89
N LEU A 639 -25.28 7.05 22.21
CA LEU A 639 -25.89 5.91 22.91
C LEU A 639 -27.42 5.95 22.93
N LYS A 640 -28.04 7.11 22.66
CA LYS A 640 -29.48 7.19 22.41
C LYS A 640 -29.94 6.31 21.25
N PHE A 641 -29.05 6.06 20.28
CA PHE A 641 -29.34 5.25 19.08
C PHE A 641 -28.55 3.95 19.02
N ALA A 642 -27.46 3.84 19.78
CA ALA A 642 -26.52 2.73 19.75
C ALA A 642 -26.54 1.96 21.08
N LEU A 643 -26.90 0.68 21.04
CA LEU A 643 -26.75 -0.21 22.18
C LEU A 643 -25.30 -0.72 22.23
N LEU A 644 -24.58 -0.42 23.32
CA LEU A 644 -23.21 -0.87 23.54
C LEU A 644 -23.18 -2.36 23.88
N ASN A 645 -22.55 -3.16 23.01
CA ASN A 645 -22.31 -4.60 23.15
C ASN A 645 -23.48 -5.43 23.75
N PRO A 646 -24.72 -5.35 23.23
CA PRO A 646 -25.88 -6.06 23.81
C PRO A 646 -25.85 -7.58 23.57
N ASN A 647 -26.47 -8.39 24.42
CA ASN A 647 -26.44 -9.85 24.30
C ASN A 647 -26.82 -10.39 22.91
N SER A 648 -26.10 -11.40 22.42
CA SER A 648 -26.35 -11.97 21.07
C SER A 648 -27.42 -13.07 21.04
N ILE A 649 -28.02 -13.44 22.18
CA ILE A 649 -29.01 -14.54 22.26
C ILE A 649 -30.42 -14.11 21.79
N ASN A 650 -30.72 -12.81 21.82
CA ASN A 650 -32.00 -12.29 21.34
C ASN A 650 -31.95 -11.84 19.86
N ILE A 651 -30.80 -12.03 19.19
CA ILE A 651 -30.53 -11.55 17.83
C ILE A 651 -30.87 -12.60 16.77
#